data_AF-A0A7Y6PZN9-F1
#
_entry.id   AF-A0A7Y6PZN9-F1
#
_cell.length_a   1.000
_cell.length_b   1.000
_cell.length_c   1.000
_cell.angle_alpha   90.00
_cell.angle_beta   90.00
_cell.angle_gamma   90.00
#
_symmetry.space_group_name_H-M   'P 1'
#
loop_
_entity.id
_entity.type
_entity.pdbx_description
1 polymer ?
#
loop_
_entity_poly.entity_id
_entity_poly.type
_entity_poly.pdbx_seq_one_letter_code
_entity_poly.pdbx_strand_id
1 'polypeptide(L)'
;MRKPSGNLIIAGQTFKTDAPIINFREPPFWDATREVCQPTMTDPAPACKPGGVPYGNLPKPYTKRYALRPALRRYGMNPPLDAVKAVIKQFVVHHDGCSSADMCFSVLQNERGLSCHFLIDNDGTIYQTIDLSLMAYHAAEWNIASIGVEFCNRGDAKKEPNYYSSGRAGPKRDIKPCKINGHTLLAFDFTPAQYDAFNKLGRALLRLLPNLPAEFPQSSAGVASWDTMPTSASFGFSGYIGHYHLTNQKWDPGPFDFKEFCRKLRGSLCFPVFPKGDPTPEKPLPSIPDKPDELKDSVAELYKANEQRADGGFFPVGPWGDARLWHGGVHIAGKKDAPVFAPFPGRLVAARMGPSSPIGSTNFVLLRHDMTLASSRVQFFSLYMHVADETKAATPAEWLGKSEAWKKSRPGEVVLLDEPIEAGAQIAHVSTVGPAEYNKAQLHVEFFSTSELFHDVPGSPWTAIDGTAGGRFCDVTQINDVIDTDKDGTFSRQELQSFFAGPGAASFRYTVTLHVSEWTFEPSWADSLRVPKDFKKMKPADIDALVAEQITPGLWWDARVATHCRLPVDGVVYHYNPVSFLGWFNQQLLDAAASAGPATIDVNDAQEVPKGITDDLGDVDGSSMRSSADVSEDPCNQKLTLSDMVMGFDAPECGP
;
A
#
# COMPACT_ATOMS: atom_id res chain seq x y z
N MET A 1 -4.33 -3.33 -36.38
CA MET A 1 -3.98 -2.71 -35.08
C MET A 1 -2.48 -2.55 -35.01
N ARG A 2 -1.97 -1.39 -34.57
CA ARG A 2 -0.54 -1.23 -34.26
C ARG A 2 -0.25 -1.88 -32.91
N LYS A 3 0.94 -2.47 -32.79
CA LYS A 3 1.38 -3.09 -31.54
C LYS A 3 1.61 -1.98 -30.50
N PRO A 4 0.94 -2.01 -29.34
CA PRO A 4 1.17 -1.04 -28.27
C PRO A 4 2.64 -1.02 -27.86
N SER A 5 3.17 0.18 -27.62
CA SER A 5 4.57 0.34 -27.23
C SER A 5 4.81 -0.06 -25.78
N GLY A 6 3.79 0.04 -24.93
CA GLY A 6 3.90 -0.14 -23.48
C GLY A 6 4.65 1.01 -22.78
N ASN A 7 4.82 2.13 -23.47
CA ASN A 7 5.46 3.32 -22.95
C ASN A 7 4.44 4.22 -22.24
N LEU A 8 4.54 4.29 -20.91
CA LEU A 8 3.77 5.21 -20.06
C LEU A 8 4.52 6.53 -19.91
N ILE A 9 3.82 7.67 -19.95
CA ILE A 9 4.43 8.99 -19.73
C ILE A 9 4.02 9.55 -18.36
N ILE A 10 4.99 9.96 -17.55
CA ILE A 10 4.77 10.66 -16.27
C ILE A 10 5.75 11.83 -16.20
N ALA A 11 5.25 13.05 -15.98
CA ALA A 11 6.08 14.26 -15.88
C ALA A 11 7.00 14.45 -17.10
N GLY A 12 6.48 14.15 -18.28
CA GLY A 12 7.18 14.19 -19.55
C GLY A 12 8.16 13.04 -19.81
N GLN A 13 8.44 12.19 -18.82
CA GLN A 13 9.38 11.07 -18.88
C GLN A 13 8.69 9.77 -19.28
N THR A 14 9.39 8.91 -20.01
CA THR A 14 8.86 7.63 -20.50
C THR A 14 9.29 6.47 -19.61
N PHE A 15 8.32 5.64 -19.21
CA PHE A 15 8.50 4.43 -18.42
C PHE A 15 8.02 3.22 -19.22
N LYS A 16 8.89 2.21 -19.34
CA LYS A 16 8.50 0.94 -19.95
C LYS A 16 7.64 0.13 -18.98
N THR A 17 6.54 -0.42 -19.48
CA THR A 17 5.59 -1.25 -18.74
C THR A 17 5.21 -2.48 -19.56
N ASP A 18 4.64 -3.48 -18.87
CA ASP A 18 4.02 -4.66 -19.52
C ASP A 18 2.58 -4.38 -19.98
N ALA A 19 2.02 -3.23 -19.60
CA ALA A 19 0.69 -2.81 -20.01
C ALA A 19 0.69 -2.45 -21.51
N PRO A 20 -0.37 -2.79 -22.27
CA PRO A 20 -0.45 -2.53 -23.70
C PRO A 20 -0.80 -1.05 -24.00
N ILE A 21 0.10 -0.14 -23.62
CA ILE A 21 -0.11 1.31 -23.71
C ILE A 21 0.30 1.86 -25.08
N ILE A 22 -0.53 2.76 -25.63
CA ILE A 22 -0.22 3.75 -26.67
C ILE A 22 -0.40 5.12 -26.02
N ASN A 23 0.66 5.92 -25.93
CA ASN A 23 0.57 7.25 -25.33
C ASN A 23 0.24 8.33 -26.38
N PHE A 24 -0.16 9.51 -25.91
CA PHE A 24 -0.53 10.66 -26.72
C PHE A 24 0.59 11.21 -27.65
N ARG A 25 1.84 10.77 -27.49
CA ARG A 25 2.96 11.09 -28.40
C ARG A 25 3.13 10.05 -29.51
N GLU A 26 2.30 9.01 -29.52
CA GLU A 26 2.31 7.93 -30.50
C GLU A 26 0.99 7.91 -31.27
N PRO A 27 0.97 7.52 -32.55
CA PRO A 27 -0.26 7.40 -33.33
C PRO A 27 -1.31 6.55 -32.59
N PRO A 28 -2.57 7.02 -32.47
CA PRO A 28 -3.20 8.09 -33.26
C PRO A 28 -2.95 9.53 -32.80
N PHE A 29 -2.10 9.76 -31.79
CA PHE A 29 -1.78 11.06 -31.19
C PHE A 29 -2.95 11.73 -30.47
N TRP A 30 -3.79 10.94 -29.82
CA TRP A 30 -4.88 11.43 -28.98
C TRP A 30 -4.33 12.19 -27.77
N ASP A 31 -4.20 13.51 -27.93
CA ASP A 31 -3.62 14.41 -26.93
C ASP A 31 -4.69 15.32 -26.35
N ALA A 32 -5.20 15.00 -25.17
CA ALA A 32 -6.28 15.76 -24.55
C ALA A 32 -5.85 17.19 -24.10
N THR A 33 -4.57 17.55 -24.22
CA THR A 33 -4.13 18.94 -24.00
C THR A 33 -4.41 19.84 -25.20
N ARG A 34 -4.74 19.27 -26.36
CA ARG A 34 -5.09 20.05 -27.55
C ARG A 34 -6.40 20.80 -27.34
N GLU A 35 -6.35 22.10 -27.57
CA GLU A 35 -7.52 22.99 -27.50
C GLU A 35 -8.42 22.87 -28.74
N VAL A 36 -7.94 22.22 -29.80
CA VAL A 36 -8.70 21.95 -31.02
C VAL A 36 -9.35 20.57 -31.00
N CYS A 37 -10.42 20.43 -31.76
CA CYS A 37 -10.96 19.13 -32.12
C CYS A 37 -9.86 18.27 -32.79
N GLN A 38 -9.86 16.95 -32.51
CA GLN A 38 -8.92 15.99 -33.08
C GLN A 38 -9.65 14.89 -33.84
N PRO A 39 -9.29 14.61 -35.10
CA PRO A 39 -9.95 13.57 -35.89
C PRO A 39 -9.86 12.19 -35.26
N THR A 40 -10.97 11.47 -35.22
CA THR A 40 -11.09 10.05 -34.86
C THR A 40 -11.75 9.26 -36.00
N MET A 41 -11.71 7.93 -35.94
CA MET A 41 -12.36 7.07 -36.93
C MET A 41 -13.89 7.16 -36.87
N THR A 42 -14.44 7.40 -35.68
CA THR A 42 -15.86 7.59 -35.41
C THR A 42 -16.22 9.07 -35.22
N ASP A 43 -15.51 9.97 -35.91
CA ASP A 43 -15.70 11.42 -35.84
C ASP A 43 -17.19 11.80 -35.79
N PRO A 44 -17.61 12.72 -34.89
CA PRO A 44 -19.01 13.13 -34.82
C PRO A 44 -19.40 13.80 -36.13
N ALA A 45 -20.69 13.78 -36.49
CA ALA A 45 -21.19 14.58 -37.60
C ALA A 45 -21.56 15.98 -37.09
N PRO A 46 -20.95 17.08 -37.58
CA PRO A 46 -20.01 17.14 -38.71
C PRO A 46 -18.56 16.80 -38.35
N ALA A 47 -17.81 16.22 -39.30
CA ALA A 47 -16.44 15.75 -39.07
C ALA A 47 -15.49 16.85 -38.58
N CYS A 48 -14.51 16.47 -37.76
CA CYS A 48 -13.56 17.38 -37.17
C CYS A 48 -12.76 18.16 -38.24
N LYS A 49 -12.93 19.48 -38.32
CA LYS A 49 -12.17 20.30 -39.28
C LYS A 49 -10.83 20.75 -38.66
N PRO A 50 -9.75 20.91 -39.47
CA PRO A 50 -8.50 21.51 -38.98
C PRO A 50 -8.74 22.87 -38.33
N GLY A 51 -8.31 23.04 -37.08
CA GLY A 51 -8.57 24.26 -36.29
C GLY A 51 -10.01 24.41 -35.79
N GLY A 52 -10.84 23.38 -35.96
CA GLY A 52 -12.21 23.34 -35.46
C GLY A 52 -12.24 23.34 -33.93
N VAL A 53 -13.23 24.02 -33.38
CA VAL A 53 -13.58 23.92 -31.96
C VAL A 53 -14.44 22.68 -31.74
N PRO A 54 -14.37 22.04 -30.55
CA PRO A 54 -15.34 21.01 -30.16
C PRO A 54 -16.79 21.48 -30.36
N TYR A 55 -17.67 20.54 -30.73
CA TYR A 55 -19.05 20.78 -31.17
C TYR A 55 -20.04 21.14 -30.06
N GLY A 56 -19.70 20.92 -28.79
CA GLY A 56 -20.52 21.36 -27.67
C GLY A 56 -20.41 22.86 -27.42
N ASN A 57 -21.48 23.46 -26.89
CA ASN A 57 -21.39 24.78 -26.28
C ASN A 57 -20.36 24.71 -25.15
N LEU A 58 -19.18 25.32 -25.33
CA LEU A 58 -18.18 25.42 -24.28
C LEU A 58 -18.84 26.05 -23.04
N PRO A 59 -18.92 25.36 -21.90
CA PRO A 59 -19.58 25.90 -20.72
C PRO A 59 -18.73 27.05 -20.16
N LYS A 60 -19.05 28.30 -20.55
CA LYS A 60 -18.42 29.55 -20.07
C LYS A 60 -16.93 29.70 -20.52
N PRO A 61 -16.22 30.83 -20.32
CA PRO A 61 -15.06 31.22 -21.14
C PRO A 61 -13.77 30.40 -20.92
N TYR A 62 -13.84 29.29 -20.19
CA TYR A 62 -12.71 28.41 -19.91
C TYR A 62 -12.66 27.26 -20.92
N THR A 63 -11.77 27.39 -21.90
CA THR A 63 -11.60 26.51 -23.07
C THR A 63 -10.81 25.22 -22.78
N LYS A 64 -10.24 25.05 -21.58
CA LYS A 64 -9.37 23.92 -21.26
C LYS A 64 -10.16 22.75 -20.69
N ARG A 65 -9.78 21.55 -21.10
CA ARG A 65 -10.34 20.25 -20.65
C ARG A 65 -9.43 19.53 -19.65
N TYR A 66 -8.41 20.25 -19.18
CA TYR A 66 -7.41 19.82 -18.22
C TYR A 66 -6.93 21.05 -17.44
N ALA A 67 -6.27 20.85 -16.29
CA ALA A 67 -5.56 21.91 -15.59
C ALA A 67 -4.25 21.41 -14.98
N LEU A 68 -3.46 22.35 -14.44
CA LEU A 68 -2.38 22.01 -13.52
C LEU A 68 -2.99 21.57 -12.19
N ARG A 69 -2.52 20.43 -11.66
CA ARG A 69 -2.87 20.00 -10.30
C ARG A 69 -2.52 21.13 -9.32
N PRO A 70 -3.39 21.51 -8.37
CA PRO A 70 -3.15 22.63 -7.46
C PRO A 70 -1.75 22.60 -6.80
N ALA A 71 -1.33 21.44 -6.29
CA ALA A 71 -0.03 21.23 -5.66
C ALA A 71 1.18 21.40 -6.62
N LEU A 72 0.98 21.30 -7.93
CA LEU A 72 2.05 21.39 -8.93
C LEU A 72 2.10 22.74 -9.66
N ARG A 73 1.14 23.64 -9.44
CA ARG A 73 0.99 24.89 -10.20
C ARG A 73 2.26 25.75 -10.25
N ARG A 74 3.02 25.80 -9.15
CA ARG A 74 4.30 26.52 -9.06
C ARG A 74 5.37 26.08 -10.05
N TYR A 75 5.27 24.85 -10.56
CA TYR A 75 6.21 24.30 -11.54
C TYR A 75 5.74 24.48 -13.00
N GLY A 76 4.54 25.04 -13.21
CA GLY A 76 3.93 25.13 -14.53
C GLY A 76 3.71 23.76 -15.17
N MET A 77 3.87 23.69 -16.50
CA MET A 77 3.58 22.48 -17.30
C MET A 77 4.65 21.37 -17.20
N ASN A 78 5.78 21.62 -16.54
CA ASN A 78 6.91 20.68 -16.46
C ASN A 78 7.36 20.46 -15.01
N PRO A 79 6.48 19.91 -14.14
CA PRO A 79 6.85 19.63 -12.76
C PRO A 79 7.94 18.55 -12.65
N PRO A 80 8.78 18.61 -11.59
CA PRO A 80 9.68 17.51 -11.25
C PRO A 80 8.90 16.19 -11.07
N LEU A 81 9.47 15.09 -11.56
CA LEU A 81 8.84 13.76 -11.48
C LEU A 81 8.45 13.39 -10.05
N ASP A 82 9.32 13.65 -9.08
CA ASP A 82 9.07 13.28 -7.68
C ASP A 82 7.90 14.06 -7.08
N ALA A 83 7.70 15.32 -7.52
CA ALA A 83 6.53 16.10 -7.13
C ALA A 83 5.24 15.47 -7.68
N VAL A 84 5.25 15.02 -8.94
CA VAL A 84 4.09 14.37 -9.58
C VAL A 84 3.75 13.05 -8.89
N LYS A 85 4.76 12.21 -8.65
CA LYS A 85 4.61 10.93 -7.94
C LYS A 85 4.01 11.09 -6.56
N ALA A 86 4.30 12.21 -5.89
CA ALA A 86 3.87 12.41 -4.52
C ALA A 86 2.43 12.95 -4.38
N VAL A 87 1.90 13.65 -5.39
CA VAL A 87 0.55 14.24 -5.31
C VAL A 87 -0.56 13.33 -5.80
N ILE A 88 -0.24 12.30 -6.59
CA ILE A 88 -1.23 11.36 -7.12
C ILE A 88 -1.53 10.32 -6.05
N LYS A 89 -2.79 10.26 -5.62
CA LYS A 89 -3.26 9.40 -4.52
C LYS A 89 -4.44 8.51 -4.89
N GLN A 90 -5.21 8.90 -5.91
CA GLN A 90 -6.46 8.25 -6.28
C GLN A 90 -6.46 7.80 -7.73
N PHE A 91 -7.26 6.78 -8.01
CA PHE A 91 -7.50 6.27 -9.35
C PHE A 91 -8.99 5.99 -9.52
N VAL A 92 -9.67 6.82 -10.31
CA VAL A 92 -11.12 6.73 -10.57
C VAL A 92 -11.36 5.89 -11.82
N VAL A 93 -12.22 4.88 -11.69
CA VAL A 93 -12.59 3.95 -12.76
C VAL A 93 -14.00 4.27 -13.23
N HIS A 94 -14.13 4.44 -14.54
CA HIS A 94 -15.36 4.77 -15.25
C HIS A 94 -15.67 3.71 -16.31
N HIS A 95 -16.92 3.69 -16.78
CA HIS A 95 -17.26 3.12 -18.07
C HIS A 95 -17.77 4.22 -19.00
N ASP A 96 -17.44 4.16 -20.28
CA ASP A 96 -17.64 5.27 -21.19
C ASP A 96 -19.02 5.34 -21.86
N GLY A 97 -19.82 4.27 -21.78
CA GLY A 97 -21.08 4.13 -22.52
C GLY A 97 -20.90 4.00 -24.05
N CYS A 98 -19.67 3.88 -24.54
CA CYS A 98 -19.27 3.90 -25.95
C CYS A 98 -18.94 2.50 -26.48
N SER A 99 -18.79 2.39 -27.81
CA SER A 99 -18.46 1.12 -28.49
C SER A 99 -16.95 0.91 -28.74
N SER A 100 -16.13 1.95 -28.55
CA SER A 100 -14.67 1.89 -28.70
C SER A 100 -13.99 3.06 -27.99
N ALA A 101 -12.69 2.91 -27.71
CA ALA A 101 -11.88 4.02 -27.19
C ALA A 101 -11.79 5.22 -28.16
N ASP A 102 -11.89 4.96 -29.48
CA ASP A 102 -11.93 6.01 -30.51
C ASP A 102 -13.18 6.89 -30.38
N MET A 103 -14.34 6.26 -30.19
CA MET A 103 -15.60 6.96 -29.90
C MET A 103 -15.55 7.69 -28.57
N CYS A 104 -15.06 7.05 -27.52
CA CYS A 104 -14.91 7.68 -26.21
C CYS A 104 -14.03 8.94 -26.29
N PHE A 105 -12.86 8.85 -26.94
CA PHE A 105 -12.00 10.00 -27.14
C PHE A 105 -12.71 11.13 -27.89
N SER A 106 -13.44 10.81 -28.96
CA SER A 106 -14.24 11.79 -29.70
C SER A 106 -15.29 12.47 -28.82
N VAL A 107 -16.05 11.71 -28.03
CA VAL A 107 -17.09 12.27 -27.14
C VAL A 107 -16.46 13.23 -26.11
N LEU A 108 -15.38 12.80 -25.44
CA LEU A 108 -14.71 13.63 -24.44
C LEU A 108 -14.05 14.88 -25.08
N GLN A 109 -13.21 14.68 -26.10
CA GLN A 109 -12.41 15.72 -26.73
C GLN A 109 -13.25 16.65 -27.63
N ASN A 110 -14.03 16.07 -28.54
CA ASN A 110 -14.65 16.79 -29.64
C ASN A 110 -16.07 17.23 -29.36
N GLU A 111 -16.77 16.63 -28.40
CA GLU A 111 -18.17 16.99 -28.11
C GLU A 111 -18.31 17.72 -26.77
N ARG A 112 -17.76 17.16 -25.68
CA ARG A 112 -18.10 17.61 -24.32
C ARG A 112 -17.05 18.51 -23.66
N GLY A 113 -15.84 18.57 -24.21
CA GLY A 113 -14.75 19.32 -23.57
C GLY A 113 -14.25 18.65 -22.29
N LEU A 114 -14.34 17.34 -22.18
CA LEU A 114 -13.83 16.54 -21.08
C LEU A 114 -12.52 15.87 -21.46
N SER A 115 -11.89 15.19 -20.50
CA SER A 115 -10.73 14.36 -20.75
C SER A 115 -10.57 13.30 -19.67
N CYS A 116 -9.86 12.23 -20.00
CA CYS A 116 -9.53 11.17 -19.06
C CYS A 116 -8.09 10.71 -19.30
N HIS A 117 -7.37 10.32 -18.26
CA HIS A 117 -5.93 9.99 -18.40
C HIS A 117 -5.73 8.75 -19.27
N PHE A 118 -6.59 7.75 -19.11
CA PHE A 118 -6.54 6.50 -19.84
C PHE A 118 -7.89 6.13 -20.46
N LEU A 119 -7.87 5.50 -21.63
CA LEU A 119 -9.01 4.82 -22.24
C LEU A 119 -8.63 3.36 -22.49
N ILE A 120 -9.49 2.40 -22.15
CA ILE A 120 -9.25 0.96 -22.39
C ILE A 120 -10.27 0.42 -23.38
N ASP A 121 -9.80 0.06 -24.57
CA ASP A 121 -10.64 -0.50 -25.63
C ASP A 121 -11.01 -1.97 -25.36
N ASN A 122 -11.95 -2.51 -26.15
CA ASN A 122 -12.47 -3.87 -26.03
C ASN A 122 -11.38 -4.96 -26.06
N ASP A 123 -10.28 -4.73 -26.79
CA ASP A 123 -9.17 -5.67 -26.95
C ASP A 123 -8.07 -5.50 -25.87
N GLY A 124 -8.30 -4.62 -24.90
CA GLY A 124 -7.35 -4.32 -23.82
C GLY A 124 -6.29 -3.28 -24.20
N THR A 125 -6.27 -2.73 -25.40
CA THR A 125 -5.36 -1.61 -25.73
C THR A 125 -5.66 -0.42 -24.83
N ILE A 126 -4.62 0.13 -24.20
CA ILE A 126 -4.73 1.30 -23.31
C ILE A 126 -4.21 2.52 -24.06
N TYR A 127 -5.03 3.56 -24.17
CA TYR A 127 -4.63 4.86 -24.70
C TYR A 127 -4.39 5.82 -23.55
N GLN A 128 -3.16 6.28 -23.37
CA GLN A 128 -2.88 7.40 -22.45
C GLN A 128 -3.06 8.71 -23.21
N THR A 129 -4.05 9.52 -22.84
CA THR A 129 -4.40 10.73 -23.61
C THR A 129 -3.77 12.02 -23.07
N ILE A 130 -3.28 11.99 -21.82
CA ILE A 130 -2.67 13.14 -21.16
C ILE A 130 -1.61 12.68 -20.14
N ASP A 131 -0.61 13.53 -19.91
CA ASP A 131 0.44 13.31 -18.91
C ASP A 131 -0.15 13.32 -17.49
N LEU A 132 0.27 12.38 -16.64
CA LEU A 132 -0.23 12.27 -15.26
C LEU A 132 0.13 13.48 -14.37
N SER A 133 1.09 14.29 -14.78
CA SER A 133 1.40 15.59 -14.13
C SER A 133 0.25 16.60 -14.21
N LEU A 134 -0.64 16.44 -15.18
CA LEU A 134 -1.82 17.27 -15.37
C LEU A 134 -3.03 16.60 -14.72
N MET A 135 -4.04 17.42 -14.52
CA MET A 135 -5.36 17.01 -14.08
C MET A 135 -6.27 16.92 -15.30
N ALA A 136 -6.82 15.73 -15.56
CA ALA A 136 -7.91 15.54 -16.51
C ALA A 136 -9.27 15.87 -15.85
N TYR A 137 -10.28 16.24 -16.63
CA TYR A 137 -11.62 16.54 -16.12
C TYR A 137 -12.55 15.34 -16.27
N HIS A 138 -12.58 14.47 -15.26
CA HIS A 138 -13.33 13.21 -15.25
C HIS A 138 -14.08 12.91 -13.94
N ALA A 139 -13.89 13.69 -12.89
CA ALA A 139 -14.43 13.41 -11.56
C ALA A 139 -14.57 14.68 -10.70
N ALA A 140 -14.92 15.83 -11.29
CA ALA A 140 -15.20 17.09 -10.57
C ALA A 140 -14.12 17.46 -9.53
N GLU A 141 -14.50 17.66 -8.26
CA GLU A 141 -13.59 18.09 -7.20
C GLU A 141 -12.47 17.07 -6.90
N TRP A 142 -12.67 15.80 -7.26
CA TRP A 142 -11.68 14.73 -7.06
C TRP A 142 -10.60 14.68 -8.15
N ASN A 143 -10.73 15.47 -9.23
CA ASN A 143 -9.72 15.56 -10.29
C ASN A 143 -8.32 15.91 -9.72
N ILE A 144 -8.27 16.71 -8.64
CA ILE A 144 -7.04 17.33 -8.11
C ILE A 144 -5.92 16.32 -7.77
N ALA A 145 -6.27 15.15 -7.25
CA ALA A 145 -5.34 14.11 -6.78
C ALA A 145 -5.52 12.77 -7.48
N SER A 146 -6.44 12.68 -8.45
CA SER A 146 -6.78 11.44 -9.11
C SER A 146 -6.23 11.31 -10.53
N ILE A 147 -6.07 10.05 -10.93
CA ILE A 147 -6.02 9.59 -12.31
C ILE A 147 -7.42 9.07 -12.66
N GLY A 148 -7.81 9.15 -13.93
CA GLY A 148 -9.07 8.61 -14.44
C GLY A 148 -8.83 7.59 -15.53
N VAL A 149 -9.67 6.56 -15.60
CA VAL A 149 -9.75 5.65 -16.74
C VAL A 149 -11.19 5.44 -17.22
N GLU A 150 -11.36 5.45 -18.53
CA GLU A 150 -12.59 5.04 -19.19
C GLU A 150 -12.46 3.63 -19.74
N PHE A 151 -13.32 2.71 -19.30
CA PHE A 151 -13.45 1.40 -19.94
C PHE A 151 -14.50 1.46 -21.03
N CYS A 152 -14.13 1.00 -22.23
CA CYS A 152 -15.10 0.74 -23.29
C CYS A 152 -16.14 -0.26 -22.81
N ASN A 153 -17.33 0.22 -22.49
CA ASN A 153 -18.45 -0.59 -22.01
C ASN A 153 -19.75 0.23 -22.09
N ARG A 154 -20.83 -0.41 -22.53
CA ARG A 154 -22.14 0.25 -22.66
C ARG A 154 -22.81 0.50 -21.31
N GLY A 155 -22.44 -0.25 -20.27
CA GLY A 155 -23.05 -0.15 -18.96
C GLY A 155 -24.39 -0.90 -18.91
N ASP A 156 -25.51 -0.22 -19.17
CA ASP A 156 -26.88 -0.68 -18.86
C ASP A 156 -27.36 -1.82 -19.78
N ALA A 157 -27.23 -3.04 -19.30
CA ALA A 157 -27.66 -4.25 -20.01
C ALA A 157 -29.16 -4.52 -19.85
N LYS A 158 -29.87 -3.85 -18.92
CA LYS A 158 -31.32 -3.96 -18.79
C LYS A 158 -32.01 -3.19 -19.92
N LYS A 159 -31.54 -1.96 -20.17
CA LYS A 159 -32.06 -1.05 -21.20
C LYS A 159 -31.65 -1.50 -22.61
N GLU A 160 -30.42 -1.97 -22.78
CA GLU A 160 -29.88 -2.36 -24.10
C GLU A 160 -29.31 -3.79 -24.13
N PRO A 161 -30.11 -4.82 -23.83
CA PRO A 161 -29.63 -6.20 -23.62
C PRO A 161 -28.96 -6.81 -24.84
N ASN A 162 -29.20 -6.28 -26.04
CA ASN A 162 -28.68 -6.79 -27.30
C ASN A 162 -27.50 -5.98 -27.87
N TYR A 163 -26.97 -4.99 -27.15
CA TYR A 163 -25.96 -4.07 -27.66
C TYR A 163 -24.73 -4.80 -28.26
N TYR A 164 -24.21 -5.80 -27.55
CA TYR A 164 -23.06 -6.60 -27.98
C TYR A 164 -23.41 -7.87 -28.77
N SER A 165 -24.70 -8.18 -28.97
CA SER A 165 -25.14 -9.46 -29.54
C SER A 165 -24.65 -9.70 -30.98
N SER A 166 -24.51 -8.64 -31.77
CA SER A 166 -24.10 -8.71 -33.19
C SER A 166 -22.58 -8.72 -33.40
N GLY A 167 -21.79 -8.44 -32.36
CA GLY A 167 -20.33 -8.25 -32.48
C GLY A 167 -19.91 -6.89 -33.07
N ARG A 168 -20.84 -6.08 -33.59
CA ARG A 168 -20.53 -4.79 -34.24
C ARG A 168 -20.03 -3.73 -33.25
N ALA A 169 -20.55 -3.73 -32.02
CA ALA A 169 -20.20 -2.77 -30.99
C ALA A 169 -19.08 -3.25 -30.05
N GLY A 170 -18.48 -4.41 -30.35
CA GLY A 170 -17.52 -5.09 -29.49
C GLY A 170 -17.85 -6.58 -29.31
N PRO A 171 -16.97 -7.35 -28.63
CA PRO A 171 -17.22 -8.76 -28.34
C PRO A 171 -18.45 -8.93 -27.44
N LYS A 172 -19.09 -10.11 -27.54
CA LYS A 172 -20.16 -10.50 -26.61
C LYS A 172 -19.64 -10.48 -25.18
N ARG A 173 -20.48 -10.03 -24.24
CA ARG A 173 -20.17 -9.88 -22.82
C ARG A 173 -21.22 -10.58 -21.99
N ASP A 174 -20.80 -11.09 -20.84
CA ASP A 174 -21.73 -11.57 -19.83
C ASP A 174 -22.48 -10.39 -19.20
N ILE A 175 -23.69 -10.64 -18.75
CA ILE A 175 -24.49 -9.67 -17.99
C ILE A 175 -24.34 -10.03 -16.51
N LYS A 176 -23.88 -9.08 -15.71
CA LYS A 176 -23.70 -9.22 -14.27
C LYS A 176 -24.69 -8.32 -13.52
N PRO A 177 -25.41 -8.85 -12.51
CA PRO A 177 -26.12 -8.01 -11.58
C PRO A 177 -25.14 -7.33 -10.62
N CYS A 178 -25.37 -6.06 -10.31
CA CYS A 178 -24.66 -5.32 -9.26
C CYS A 178 -25.66 -4.50 -8.44
N LYS A 179 -25.37 -4.24 -7.16
CA LYS A 179 -26.22 -3.44 -6.29
C LYS A 179 -25.46 -2.21 -5.84
N ILE A 180 -25.76 -1.05 -6.43
CA ILE A 180 -25.03 0.21 -6.20
C ILE A 180 -25.97 1.23 -5.58
N ASN A 181 -25.58 1.86 -4.47
CA ASN A 181 -26.40 2.86 -3.75
C ASN A 181 -27.85 2.36 -3.51
N GLY A 182 -27.99 1.08 -3.15
CA GLY A 182 -29.29 0.42 -2.94
C GLY A 182 -30.05 -0.03 -4.19
N HIS A 183 -29.59 0.31 -5.41
CA HIS A 183 -30.23 -0.06 -6.67
C HIS A 183 -29.63 -1.33 -7.26
N THR A 184 -30.45 -2.36 -7.50
CA THR A 184 -30.07 -3.55 -8.26
C THR A 184 -30.12 -3.27 -9.76
N LEU A 185 -29.00 -3.41 -10.46
CA LEU A 185 -28.82 -3.07 -11.88
C LEU A 185 -28.28 -4.27 -12.66
N LEU A 186 -28.61 -4.36 -13.95
CA LEU A 186 -27.96 -5.29 -14.87
C LEU A 186 -26.94 -4.55 -15.72
N ALA A 187 -25.70 -4.99 -15.64
CA ALA A 187 -24.61 -4.35 -16.35
C ALA A 187 -23.85 -5.35 -17.22
N PHE A 188 -23.31 -4.87 -18.34
CA PHE A 188 -22.36 -5.67 -19.11
C PHE A 188 -21.03 -5.77 -18.35
N ASP A 189 -20.49 -6.99 -18.27
CA ASP A 189 -19.15 -7.21 -17.74
C ASP A 189 -18.06 -6.64 -18.68
N PHE A 190 -16.84 -6.54 -18.18
CA PHE A 190 -15.68 -6.15 -18.96
C PHE A 190 -15.03 -7.35 -19.63
N THR A 191 -14.31 -7.12 -20.73
CA THR A 191 -13.65 -8.22 -21.44
C THR A 191 -12.45 -8.74 -20.63
N PRO A 192 -12.06 -10.03 -20.77
CA PRO A 192 -10.85 -10.54 -20.15
C PRO A 192 -9.59 -9.75 -20.51
N ALA A 193 -9.53 -9.22 -21.74
CA ALA A 193 -8.41 -8.40 -22.20
C ALA A 193 -8.36 -7.03 -21.50
N GLN A 194 -9.52 -6.40 -21.25
CA GLN A 194 -9.62 -5.18 -20.45
C GLN A 194 -9.11 -5.42 -19.02
N TYR A 195 -9.53 -6.52 -18.37
CA TYR A 195 -9.06 -6.88 -17.04
C TYR A 195 -7.54 -7.15 -17.01
N ASP A 196 -6.99 -7.91 -17.96
CA ASP A 196 -5.55 -8.19 -18.03
C ASP A 196 -4.72 -6.91 -18.22
N ALA A 197 -5.13 -6.06 -19.16
CA ALA A 197 -4.49 -4.79 -19.44
C ALA A 197 -4.50 -3.87 -18.21
N PHE A 198 -5.65 -3.76 -17.53
CA PHE A 198 -5.78 -2.93 -16.34
C PHE A 198 -4.97 -3.47 -15.16
N ASN A 199 -4.89 -4.79 -14.95
CA ASN A 199 -4.00 -5.37 -13.95
C ASN A 199 -2.52 -5.03 -14.23
N LYS A 200 -2.09 -5.09 -15.51
CA LYS A 200 -0.72 -4.70 -15.91
C LYS A 200 -0.47 -3.20 -15.68
N LEU A 201 -1.45 -2.34 -15.98
CA LEU A 201 -1.36 -0.91 -15.69
C LEU A 201 -1.28 -0.68 -14.17
N GLY A 202 -2.14 -1.31 -13.39
CA GLY A 202 -2.15 -1.22 -11.92
C GLY A 202 -0.81 -1.60 -11.30
N ARG A 203 -0.19 -2.71 -11.74
CA ARG A 203 1.17 -3.10 -11.30
C ARG A 203 2.22 -2.05 -11.66
N ALA A 204 2.17 -1.51 -12.87
CA ALA A 204 3.09 -0.46 -13.29
C ALA A 204 2.93 0.82 -12.46
N LEU A 205 1.69 1.22 -12.16
CA LEU A 205 1.40 2.41 -11.37
C LEU A 205 1.77 2.23 -9.90
N LEU A 206 1.54 1.07 -9.30
CA LEU A 206 1.99 0.76 -7.93
C LEU A 206 3.51 0.91 -7.77
N ARG A 207 4.26 0.50 -8.79
CA ARG A 207 5.71 0.68 -8.82
C ARG A 207 6.13 2.14 -8.97
N LEU A 208 5.41 2.91 -9.78
CA LEU A 208 5.81 4.26 -10.19
C LEU A 208 5.24 5.37 -9.28
N LEU A 209 4.14 5.12 -8.58
CA LEU A 209 3.38 6.09 -7.80
C LEU A 209 3.27 5.60 -6.34
N PRO A 210 4.19 6.03 -5.45
CA PRO A 210 4.29 5.50 -4.09
C PRO A 210 3.11 5.85 -3.17
N ASN A 211 2.30 6.84 -3.55
CA ASN A 211 1.14 7.28 -2.78
C ASN A 211 -0.20 6.80 -3.37
N LEU A 212 -0.18 5.93 -4.40
CA LEU A 212 -1.38 5.26 -4.93
C LEU A 212 -1.35 3.79 -4.49
N PRO A 213 -1.86 3.44 -3.29
CA PRO A 213 -1.85 2.07 -2.81
C PRO A 213 -2.88 1.21 -3.55
N ALA A 214 -2.73 -0.10 -3.46
CA ALA A 214 -3.69 -1.06 -4.02
C ALA A 214 -4.95 -1.17 -3.15
N GLU A 215 -5.52 -0.05 -2.68
CA GLU A 215 -6.68 0.01 -1.78
C GLU A 215 -8.00 0.28 -2.50
N PHE A 216 -9.12 -0.13 -1.90
CA PHE A 216 -10.47 0.10 -2.40
C PHE A 216 -11.42 0.49 -1.25
N PRO A 217 -12.50 1.25 -1.49
CA PRO A 217 -13.48 1.58 -0.47
C PRO A 217 -14.13 0.34 0.14
N GLN A 218 -14.23 0.30 1.46
CA GLN A 218 -14.70 -0.86 2.22
C GLN A 218 -15.96 -0.53 3.03
N SER A 219 -16.95 -1.42 3.01
CA SER A 219 -18.14 -1.32 3.90
C SER A 219 -17.85 -1.91 5.28
N SER A 220 -16.96 -2.91 5.33
CA SER A 220 -16.32 -3.47 6.50
C SER A 220 -14.95 -4.04 6.10
N ALA A 221 -14.13 -4.46 7.06
CA ALA A 221 -12.76 -4.91 6.80
C ALA A 221 -12.68 -5.95 5.65
N GLY A 222 -12.02 -5.60 4.55
CA GLY A 222 -11.85 -6.46 3.38
C GLY A 222 -13.12 -6.73 2.55
N VAL A 223 -14.24 -6.07 2.82
CA VAL A 223 -15.50 -6.17 2.08
C VAL A 223 -15.71 -4.90 1.26
N ALA A 224 -15.84 -5.03 -0.06
CA ALA A 224 -16.02 -3.87 -0.93
C ALA A 224 -17.29 -3.08 -0.59
N SER A 225 -17.18 -1.76 -0.59
CA SER A 225 -18.34 -0.88 -0.56
C SER A 225 -18.99 -0.82 -1.94
N TRP A 226 -20.32 -0.75 -1.95
CA TRP A 226 -21.11 -0.48 -3.15
C TRP A 226 -21.90 0.83 -3.05
N ASP A 227 -21.57 1.64 -2.05
CA ASP A 227 -22.25 2.88 -1.72
C ASP A 227 -21.32 4.09 -1.85
N THR A 228 -21.95 5.25 -2.04
CA THR A 228 -21.28 6.56 -2.03
C THR A 228 -20.64 6.78 -0.67
N MET A 229 -19.37 7.16 -0.68
CA MET A 229 -18.63 7.51 0.53
C MET A 229 -19.04 8.90 1.03
N PRO A 230 -18.97 9.15 2.35
CA PRO A 230 -19.02 10.51 2.86
C PRO A 230 -17.96 11.39 2.19
N THR A 231 -18.30 12.62 1.82
CA THR A 231 -17.41 13.52 1.08
C THR A 231 -16.04 13.69 1.75
N SER A 232 -15.99 13.90 3.08
CA SER A 232 -14.72 13.99 3.82
C SER A 232 -13.85 12.73 3.68
N ALA A 233 -14.47 11.55 3.76
CA ALA A 233 -13.77 10.28 3.58
C ALA A 233 -13.28 10.10 2.13
N SER A 234 -14.08 10.53 1.15
CA SER A 234 -13.73 10.42 -0.27
C SER A 234 -12.52 11.27 -0.66
N PHE A 235 -12.35 12.47 -0.09
CA PHE A 235 -11.15 13.30 -0.34
C PHE A 235 -9.89 12.76 0.35
N GLY A 236 -10.05 12.16 1.54
CA GLY A 236 -8.95 11.55 2.28
C GLY A 236 -8.52 10.17 1.77
N PHE A 237 -9.36 9.50 0.97
CA PHE A 237 -9.09 8.15 0.49
C PHE A 237 -7.93 8.12 -0.52
N SER A 238 -7.10 7.07 -0.47
CA SER A 238 -6.05 6.80 -1.46
C SER A 238 -6.21 5.38 -1.97
N GLY A 239 -6.20 5.19 -3.30
CA GLY A 239 -6.44 3.89 -3.94
C GLY A 239 -7.35 3.96 -5.16
N TYR A 240 -7.97 2.83 -5.51
CA TYR A 240 -8.83 2.65 -6.68
C TYR A 240 -10.30 2.75 -6.29
N ILE A 241 -11.03 3.60 -7.00
CA ILE A 241 -12.39 4.02 -6.63
C ILE A 241 -13.26 4.02 -7.90
N GLY A 242 -14.50 3.56 -7.77
CA GLY A 242 -15.53 3.77 -8.80
C GLY A 242 -16.21 5.13 -8.64
N HIS A 243 -16.66 5.75 -9.73
CA HIS A 243 -17.31 7.05 -9.69
C HIS A 243 -18.54 7.09 -8.76
N TYR A 244 -19.28 5.99 -8.67
CA TYR A 244 -20.39 5.82 -7.74
C TYR A 244 -20.02 5.97 -6.26
N HIS A 245 -18.75 5.79 -5.89
CA HIS A 245 -18.28 6.03 -4.52
C HIS A 245 -18.11 7.52 -4.22
N LEU A 246 -17.96 8.37 -5.25
CA LEU A 246 -17.75 9.81 -5.09
C LEU A 246 -19.08 10.56 -5.08
N THR A 247 -20.06 10.07 -5.84
CA THR A 247 -21.39 10.68 -5.96
C THR A 247 -22.47 9.63 -6.18
N ASN A 248 -23.64 9.85 -5.59
CA ASN A 248 -24.82 9.00 -5.79
C ASN A 248 -25.56 9.28 -7.10
N GLN A 249 -25.09 10.27 -7.89
CA GLN A 249 -25.63 10.60 -9.21
C GLN A 249 -24.98 9.80 -10.33
N LYS A 250 -24.00 8.94 -10.01
CA LYS A 250 -23.25 8.10 -10.94
C LYS A 250 -23.33 6.66 -10.48
N TRP A 251 -23.15 5.73 -11.43
CA TRP A 251 -23.15 4.28 -11.15
C TRP A 251 -21.98 3.55 -11.84
N ASP A 252 -21.20 4.26 -12.64
CA ASP A 252 -19.98 3.74 -13.24
C ASP A 252 -18.92 3.45 -12.16
N PRO A 253 -18.12 2.38 -12.34
CA PRO A 253 -18.01 1.54 -13.54
C PRO A 253 -18.98 0.35 -13.56
N GLY A 254 -20.05 0.33 -12.76
CA GLY A 254 -20.99 -0.78 -12.71
C GLY A 254 -20.38 -1.99 -11.97
N PRO A 255 -20.30 -3.19 -12.58
CA PRO A 255 -20.01 -4.44 -11.86
C PRO A 255 -18.52 -4.69 -11.63
N PHE A 256 -17.67 -3.66 -11.72
CA PHE A 256 -16.22 -3.82 -11.57
C PHE A 256 -15.86 -4.25 -10.14
N ASP A 257 -15.14 -5.38 -10.02
CA ASP A 257 -14.75 -5.93 -8.72
C ASP A 257 -13.42 -5.31 -8.24
N PHE A 258 -13.52 -4.21 -7.51
CA PHE A 258 -12.35 -3.53 -6.92
C PHE A 258 -11.61 -4.41 -5.91
N LYS A 259 -12.32 -5.27 -5.17
CA LYS A 259 -11.71 -6.18 -4.19
C LYS A 259 -10.81 -7.19 -4.89
N GLU A 260 -11.33 -7.86 -5.91
CA GLU A 260 -10.57 -8.85 -6.68
C GLU A 260 -9.42 -8.21 -7.45
N PHE A 261 -9.64 -7.04 -8.04
CA PHE A 261 -8.58 -6.27 -8.71
C PHE A 261 -7.43 -5.95 -7.73
N CYS A 262 -7.75 -5.32 -6.60
CA CYS A 262 -6.75 -4.97 -5.60
C CYS A 262 -6.05 -6.20 -5.01
N ARG A 263 -6.78 -7.30 -4.78
CA ARG A 263 -6.20 -8.56 -4.30
C ARG A 263 -5.14 -9.11 -5.28
N LYS A 264 -5.41 -9.08 -6.59
CA LYS A 264 -4.44 -9.51 -7.63
C LYS A 264 -3.17 -8.65 -7.66
N LEU A 265 -3.29 -7.37 -7.30
CA LEU A 265 -2.15 -6.46 -7.21
C LEU A 265 -1.36 -6.64 -5.91
N ARG A 266 -2.04 -6.95 -4.80
CA ARG A 266 -1.41 -7.12 -3.48
C ARG A 266 -0.71 -8.45 -3.31
N GLY A 267 -1.07 -9.48 -4.07
CA GLY A 267 -0.57 -10.84 -3.85
C GLY A 267 -1.34 -11.57 -2.75
N SER A 268 -0.72 -12.57 -2.13
CA SER A 268 -1.35 -13.47 -1.16
C SER A 268 -0.82 -13.21 0.24
N LEU A 269 -1.72 -12.88 1.18
CA LEU A 269 -1.35 -12.74 2.59
C LEU A 269 -0.75 -14.05 3.12
N CYS A 270 0.32 -13.93 3.89
CA CYS A 270 1.04 -15.09 4.44
C CYS A 270 1.65 -14.77 5.81
N PHE A 271 2.25 -15.77 6.44
CA PHE A 271 3.16 -15.55 7.58
C PHE A 271 4.58 -15.25 7.07
N PRO A 272 5.45 -14.59 7.87
CA PRO A 272 6.81 -14.29 7.43
C PRO A 272 7.69 -15.53 7.31
N VAL A 273 7.34 -16.59 8.04
CA VAL A 273 7.95 -17.92 7.96
C VAL A 273 6.84 -18.97 8.05
N PHE A 274 7.13 -20.23 7.72
CA PHE A 274 6.20 -21.32 7.91
C PHE A 274 5.94 -21.54 9.42
N PRO A 275 4.68 -21.41 9.90
CA PRO A 275 4.38 -21.67 11.31
C PRO A 275 4.69 -23.12 11.70
N LYS A 276 4.50 -24.05 10.75
CA LYS A 276 4.75 -25.47 10.91
C LYS A 276 5.24 -26.09 9.61
N GLY A 277 6.24 -26.95 9.73
CA GLY A 277 6.82 -27.68 8.60
C GLY A 277 7.72 -26.81 7.73
N ASP A 278 8.09 -27.36 6.57
CA ASP A 278 8.92 -26.70 5.56
C ASP A 278 8.09 -26.44 4.28
N PRO A 279 8.52 -25.50 3.42
CA PRO A 279 7.92 -25.34 2.10
C PRO A 279 7.93 -26.65 1.31
N THR A 280 6.82 -26.97 0.64
CA THR A 280 6.74 -28.09 -0.32
C THR A 280 6.31 -27.58 -1.70
N PRO A 281 6.49 -28.35 -2.79
CA PRO A 281 5.99 -27.96 -4.11
C PRO A 281 4.49 -27.63 -4.13
N GLU A 282 3.70 -28.31 -3.30
CA GLU A 282 2.24 -28.09 -3.17
C GLU A 282 1.89 -26.91 -2.26
N LYS A 283 2.76 -26.60 -1.29
CA LYS A 283 2.61 -25.48 -0.36
C LYS A 283 3.90 -24.65 -0.31
N PRO A 284 4.21 -23.89 -1.37
CA PRO A 284 5.44 -23.11 -1.46
C PRO A 284 5.38 -21.83 -0.61
N LEU A 285 4.18 -21.42 -0.19
CA LEU A 285 3.92 -20.22 0.60
C LEU A 285 3.30 -20.58 1.96
N PRO A 286 3.68 -19.87 3.04
CA PRO A 286 3.03 -19.99 4.34
C PRO A 286 1.72 -19.17 4.38
N SER A 287 0.80 -19.43 3.45
CA SER A 287 -0.44 -18.67 3.28
C SER A 287 -1.32 -18.65 4.53
N ILE A 288 -2.05 -17.55 4.71
CA ILE A 288 -3.07 -17.43 5.75
C ILE A 288 -4.20 -18.44 5.48
N PRO A 289 -4.59 -19.28 6.45
CA PRO A 289 -5.73 -20.19 6.28
C PRO A 289 -7.06 -19.43 6.19
N ASP A 290 -7.98 -19.94 5.36
CA ASP A 290 -9.34 -19.37 5.22
C ASP A 290 -10.26 -19.69 6.42
N LYS A 291 -9.84 -20.60 7.30
CA LYS A 291 -10.62 -21.01 8.49
C LYS A 291 -10.07 -20.36 9.76
N PRO A 292 -10.92 -19.71 10.57
CA PRO A 292 -10.50 -19.08 11.83
C PRO A 292 -9.75 -20.00 12.80
N ASP A 293 -10.16 -21.27 12.94
CA ASP A 293 -9.50 -22.19 13.86
C ASP A 293 -8.12 -22.64 13.35
N GLU A 294 -7.95 -22.79 12.04
CA GLU A 294 -6.63 -23.08 11.43
C GLU A 294 -5.67 -21.87 11.53
N LEU A 295 -6.21 -20.65 11.47
CA LEU A 295 -5.46 -19.41 11.73
C LEU A 295 -4.97 -19.38 13.18
N LYS A 296 -5.84 -19.66 14.16
CA LYS A 296 -5.47 -19.73 15.59
C LYS A 296 -4.38 -20.77 15.84
N ASP A 297 -4.49 -21.95 15.23
CA ASP A 297 -3.47 -23.00 15.35
C ASP A 297 -2.11 -22.55 14.78
N SER A 298 -2.12 -21.86 13.65
CA SER A 298 -0.91 -21.32 13.02
C SER A 298 -0.26 -20.24 13.88
N VAL A 299 -1.05 -19.32 14.43
CA VAL A 299 -0.60 -18.29 15.37
C VAL A 299 -0.01 -18.92 16.64
N ALA A 300 -0.65 -19.97 17.17
CA ALA A 300 -0.14 -20.69 18.33
C ALA A 300 1.23 -21.36 18.07
N GLU A 301 1.49 -21.86 16.87
CA GLU A 301 2.81 -22.40 16.52
C GLU A 301 3.89 -21.31 16.42
N LEU A 302 3.56 -20.10 15.96
CA LEU A 302 4.48 -18.97 15.99
C LEU A 302 4.81 -18.52 17.42
N TYR A 303 3.82 -18.49 18.31
CA TYR A 303 4.09 -18.26 19.74
C TYR A 303 5.02 -19.33 20.30
N LYS A 304 4.79 -20.62 20.05
CA LYS A 304 5.72 -21.67 20.50
C LYS A 304 7.13 -21.48 19.92
N ALA A 305 7.23 -21.04 18.66
CA ALA A 305 8.52 -20.77 18.03
C ALA A 305 9.30 -19.64 18.70
N ASN A 306 8.63 -18.62 19.25
CA ASN A 306 9.25 -17.54 20.04
C ASN A 306 9.37 -17.89 21.53
N GLU A 307 8.25 -18.14 22.20
CA GLU A 307 8.14 -18.27 23.66
C GLU A 307 8.73 -19.57 24.23
N GLN A 308 8.83 -20.64 23.43
CA GLN A 308 9.29 -21.96 23.93
C GLN A 308 10.55 -22.48 23.23
N ARG A 309 10.78 -22.09 21.97
CA ARG A 309 11.89 -22.62 21.14
C ARG A 309 12.98 -21.61 20.87
N ALA A 310 12.69 -20.30 20.86
CA ALA A 310 13.72 -19.29 20.66
C ALA A 310 14.56 -19.14 21.93
N ASP A 311 15.83 -18.78 21.74
CA ASP A 311 16.80 -18.71 22.83
C ASP A 311 16.95 -17.28 23.38
N GLY A 312 15.84 -16.53 23.42
CA GLY A 312 15.76 -15.11 23.80
C GLY A 312 14.99 -14.26 22.78
N GLY A 313 14.71 -13.00 23.11
CA GLY A 313 14.05 -12.03 22.23
C GLY A 313 12.54 -12.05 22.28
N PHE A 314 11.98 -11.49 23.35
CA PHE A 314 10.55 -11.44 23.62
C PHE A 314 10.02 -10.01 23.52
N PHE A 315 8.77 -9.87 23.11
CA PHE A 315 8.08 -8.59 23.17
C PHE A 315 7.43 -8.42 24.56
N PRO A 316 7.55 -7.25 25.24
CA PRO A 316 8.22 -6.03 24.81
C PRO A 316 9.63 -5.84 25.42
N VAL A 317 10.18 -6.85 26.11
CA VAL A 317 11.47 -6.77 26.82
C VAL A 317 12.34 -7.98 26.54
N GLY A 318 13.63 -7.75 26.30
CA GLY A 318 14.60 -8.76 25.83
C GLY A 318 15.57 -8.13 24.83
N PRO A 319 16.31 -8.86 23.98
CA PRO A 319 16.78 -10.25 24.09
C PRO A 319 18.02 -10.39 24.98
N TRP A 320 18.61 -9.26 25.39
CA TRP A 320 19.97 -9.23 25.86
C TRP A 320 20.10 -9.56 27.34
N GLY A 321 21.16 -10.33 27.66
CA GLY A 321 21.43 -10.92 28.97
C GLY A 321 20.99 -10.05 30.13
N ASP A 322 20.14 -10.65 30.95
CA ASP A 322 19.74 -10.17 32.26
C ASP A 322 19.35 -8.67 32.35
N ALA A 323 18.72 -8.11 31.31
CA ALA A 323 18.45 -6.68 31.23
C ALA A 323 16.99 -6.34 30.90
N ARG A 324 16.50 -5.26 31.52
CA ARG A 324 15.18 -4.66 31.24
C ARG A 324 15.18 -3.78 29.99
N LEU A 325 15.84 -4.22 28.93
CA LEU A 325 15.92 -3.48 27.67
C LEU A 325 14.58 -3.56 26.92
N TRP A 326 14.14 -2.45 26.33
CA TRP A 326 13.03 -2.48 25.39
C TRP A 326 13.39 -3.30 24.15
N HIS A 327 12.45 -4.14 23.71
CA HIS A 327 12.59 -4.97 22.52
C HIS A 327 11.32 -4.87 21.68
N GLY A 328 11.48 -4.32 20.48
CA GLY A 328 10.36 -3.91 19.62
C GLY A 328 9.63 -5.06 18.93
N GLY A 329 10.09 -6.30 19.10
CA GLY A 329 9.60 -7.44 18.34
C GLY A 329 9.82 -8.79 19.00
N VAL A 330 9.98 -9.82 18.17
CA VAL A 330 10.12 -11.21 18.58
C VAL A 330 11.20 -11.92 17.76
N HIS A 331 11.90 -12.85 18.38
CA HIS A 331 12.76 -13.80 17.68
C HIS A 331 11.98 -15.08 17.38
N ILE A 332 11.84 -15.44 16.11
CA ILE A 332 11.18 -16.67 15.67
C ILE A 332 12.27 -17.70 15.36
N ALA A 333 12.31 -18.78 16.15
CA ALA A 333 13.22 -19.89 15.90
C ALA A 333 12.93 -20.53 14.52
N GLY A 334 13.97 -20.72 13.72
CA GLY A 334 13.84 -21.20 12.35
C GLY A 334 15.00 -22.07 11.90
N LYS A 335 15.00 -22.45 10.62
CA LYS A 335 16.12 -23.13 9.98
C LYS A 335 16.95 -22.10 9.23
N LYS A 336 18.28 -22.24 9.29
CA LYS A 336 19.17 -21.44 8.46
C LYS A 336 18.81 -21.64 6.99
N ASP A 337 18.83 -20.55 6.23
CA ASP A 337 18.50 -20.49 4.80
C ASP A 337 17.03 -20.81 4.49
N ALA A 338 16.14 -20.88 5.49
CA ALA A 338 14.70 -20.94 5.26
C ALA A 338 14.20 -19.61 4.65
N PRO A 339 13.27 -19.64 3.68
CA PRO A 339 12.77 -18.43 3.05
C PRO A 339 11.95 -17.58 4.04
N VAL A 340 12.10 -16.27 3.91
CA VAL A 340 11.35 -15.24 4.63
C VAL A 340 10.46 -14.51 3.63
N PHE A 341 9.18 -14.36 3.96
CA PHE A 341 8.16 -13.81 3.08
C PHE A 341 7.60 -12.49 3.60
N ALA A 342 7.15 -11.62 2.70
CA ALA A 342 6.38 -10.43 3.06
C ALA A 342 4.93 -10.82 3.43
N PRO A 343 4.48 -10.67 4.68
CA PRO A 343 3.13 -11.04 5.10
C PRO A 343 2.05 -10.18 4.44
N PHE A 344 2.39 -8.92 4.19
CA PHE A 344 1.51 -7.89 3.65
C PHE A 344 2.18 -7.22 2.45
N PRO A 345 1.40 -6.66 1.51
CA PRO A 345 1.96 -5.86 0.44
C PRO A 345 2.55 -4.58 1.02
N GLY A 346 3.61 -4.06 0.41
CA GLY A 346 4.27 -2.86 0.92
C GLY A 346 5.35 -2.35 -0.02
N ARG A 347 6.20 -1.47 0.51
CA ARG A 347 7.39 -0.97 -0.17
C ARG A 347 8.62 -1.31 0.66
N LEU A 348 9.62 -1.90 0.03
CA LEU A 348 10.95 -2.06 0.61
C LEU A 348 11.63 -0.70 0.63
N VAL A 349 11.74 -0.13 1.83
CA VAL A 349 12.20 1.26 2.03
C VAL A 349 13.65 1.34 2.49
N ALA A 350 14.16 0.30 3.14
CA ALA A 350 15.58 0.18 3.46
C ALA A 350 16.00 -1.29 3.55
N ALA A 351 17.26 -1.56 3.23
CA ALA A 351 17.86 -2.87 3.43
C ALA A 351 19.37 -2.77 3.67
N ARG A 352 19.95 -3.80 4.29
CA ARG A 352 21.40 -4.01 4.40
C ARG A 352 21.71 -5.48 4.12
N MET A 353 22.65 -5.73 3.22
CA MET A 353 23.25 -7.05 2.96
C MET A 353 24.77 -6.92 2.98
N GLY A 354 25.42 -7.74 3.79
CA GLY A 354 26.85 -7.69 3.98
C GLY A 354 27.37 -8.85 4.83
N PRO A 355 28.67 -8.81 5.17
CA PRO A 355 29.28 -9.82 6.03
C PRO A 355 28.68 -9.79 7.44
N SER A 356 28.65 -10.95 8.08
CA SER A 356 28.27 -11.08 9.48
C SER A 356 29.21 -10.33 10.42
N SER A 357 28.68 -9.83 11.53
CA SER A 357 29.44 -9.31 12.66
C SER A 357 29.90 -10.48 13.56
N PRO A 358 30.68 -10.21 14.64
CA PRO A 358 31.05 -11.24 15.62
C PRO A 358 29.85 -11.96 16.26
N ILE A 359 28.67 -11.34 16.27
CA ILE A 359 27.45 -11.91 16.82
C ILE A 359 26.49 -12.48 15.77
N GLY A 360 26.92 -12.59 14.50
CA GLY A 360 26.11 -13.15 13.41
C GLY A 360 25.61 -12.11 12.42
N SER A 361 24.50 -12.41 11.73
CA SER A 361 24.01 -11.52 10.69
C SER A 361 23.40 -10.24 11.26
N THR A 362 23.81 -9.09 10.72
CA THR A 362 23.15 -7.79 10.94
C THR A 362 22.39 -7.32 9.71
N ASN A 363 22.24 -8.19 8.71
CA ASN A 363 21.47 -7.88 7.52
C ASN A 363 19.99 -7.78 7.86
N PHE A 364 19.29 -6.93 7.11
CA PHE A 364 17.87 -6.70 7.31
C PHE A 364 17.17 -6.21 6.06
N VAL A 365 15.85 -6.34 6.09
CA VAL A 365 14.93 -5.68 5.18
C VAL A 365 13.83 -4.98 5.98
N LEU A 366 13.50 -3.75 5.58
CA LEU A 366 12.48 -2.91 6.19
C LEU A 366 11.39 -2.59 5.16
N LEU A 367 10.17 -3.05 5.44
CA LEU A 367 9.00 -2.76 4.61
C LEU A 367 8.13 -1.70 5.27
N ARG A 368 7.61 -0.75 4.47
CA ARG A 368 6.49 0.12 4.84
C ARG A 368 5.21 -0.43 4.23
N HIS A 369 4.16 -0.50 5.02
CA HIS A 369 2.83 -0.93 4.61
C HIS A 369 1.86 0.24 4.69
N ASP A 370 1.11 0.44 3.62
CA ASP A 370 0.04 1.42 3.52
C ASP A 370 -1.25 0.66 3.22
N MET A 371 -2.03 0.36 4.26
CA MET A 371 -3.22 -0.48 4.17
C MET A 371 -4.46 0.20 4.74
N THR A 372 -5.62 -0.39 4.50
CA THR A 372 -6.89 0.02 5.10
C THR A 372 -7.56 -1.17 5.80
N LEU A 373 -8.02 -0.93 7.03
CA LEU A 373 -8.86 -1.86 7.79
C LEU A 373 -10.21 -1.18 8.04
N ALA A 374 -11.24 -1.59 7.29
CA ALA A 374 -12.53 -0.91 7.25
C ALA A 374 -12.39 0.56 6.82
N SER A 375 -12.70 1.53 7.69
CA SER A 375 -12.51 2.96 7.42
C SER A 375 -11.17 3.51 7.93
N SER A 376 -10.43 2.73 8.70
CA SER A 376 -9.19 3.18 9.35
C SER A 376 -7.99 2.95 8.44
N ARG A 377 -7.18 3.98 8.27
CA ARG A 377 -5.87 3.85 7.62
C ARG A 377 -4.90 3.18 8.59
N VAL A 378 -4.17 2.18 8.10
CA VAL A 378 -3.18 1.43 8.86
C VAL A 378 -1.84 1.57 8.15
N GLN A 379 -0.99 2.49 8.61
CA GLN A 379 0.38 2.64 8.13
C GLN A 379 1.35 2.13 9.20
N PHE A 380 2.16 1.14 8.84
CA PHE A 380 3.12 0.55 9.76
C PHE A 380 4.35 0.04 9.01
N PHE A 381 5.38 -0.33 9.75
CA PHE A 381 6.60 -0.89 9.24
C PHE A 381 6.74 -2.32 9.74
N SER A 382 7.28 -3.20 8.90
CA SER A 382 7.77 -4.51 9.32
C SER A 382 9.27 -4.61 9.07
N LEU A 383 10.00 -4.93 10.13
CA LEU A 383 11.43 -5.14 10.11
C LEU A 383 11.73 -6.64 10.20
N TYR A 384 12.63 -7.12 9.35
CA TYR A 384 13.14 -8.49 9.37
C TYR A 384 14.66 -8.45 9.51
N MET A 385 15.17 -8.67 10.73
CA MET A 385 16.59 -8.64 11.06
C MET A 385 17.17 -10.06 11.13
N HIS A 386 18.49 -10.14 11.02
CA HIS A 386 19.26 -11.39 11.02
C HIS A 386 18.98 -12.27 9.80
N VAL A 387 18.72 -11.64 8.65
CA VAL A 387 18.54 -12.33 7.38
C VAL A 387 19.88 -12.70 6.75
N ALA A 388 19.89 -13.62 5.79
CA ALA A 388 21.11 -14.03 5.10
C ALA A 388 21.68 -12.90 4.25
N ASP A 389 22.96 -13.00 3.88
CA ASP A 389 23.51 -12.17 2.82
C ASP A 389 22.96 -12.66 1.47
N GLU A 390 21.85 -12.06 1.03
CA GLU A 390 21.16 -12.45 -0.21
C GLU A 390 22.07 -12.36 -1.43
N THR A 391 23.14 -11.56 -1.39
CA THR A 391 24.11 -11.48 -2.51
C THR A 391 24.87 -12.79 -2.74
N LYS A 392 24.84 -13.70 -1.76
CA LYS A 392 25.47 -15.02 -1.78
C LYS A 392 24.47 -16.18 -1.80
N ALA A 393 23.16 -15.88 -1.75
CA ALA A 393 22.13 -16.91 -1.76
C ALA A 393 22.09 -17.62 -3.12
N ALA A 394 21.80 -18.93 -3.12
CA ALA A 394 21.62 -19.69 -4.35
C ALA A 394 20.42 -19.20 -5.17
N THR A 395 19.36 -18.79 -4.47
CA THR A 395 18.11 -18.26 -5.03
C THR A 395 17.77 -16.95 -4.31
N PRO A 396 18.43 -15.83 -4.64
CA PRO A 396 18.24 -14.57 -3.92
C PRO A 396 16.82 -14.03 -4.07
N ALA A 397 16.39 -13.24 -3.09
CA ALA A 397 15.14 -12.49 -3.18
C ALA A 397 15.09 -11.63 -4.46
N GLU A 398 13.94 -11.64 -5.14
CA GLU A 398 13.81 -11.09 -6.51
C GLU A 398 14.09 -9.58 -6.58
N TRP A 399 13.76 -8.85 -5.51
CA TRP A 399 13.94 -7.40 -5.42
C TRP A 399 15.42 -6.98 -5.59
N LEU A 400 16.37 -7.84 -5.20
CA LEU A 400 17.80 -7.58 -5.28
C LEU A 400 18.25 -7.35 -6.73
N GLY A 401 17.69 -8.11 -7.68
CA GLY A 401 17.99 -8.00 -9.11
C GLY A 401 17.22 -6.88 -9.81
N LYS A 402 16.08 -6.47 -9.26
CA LYS A 402 15.21 -5.43 -9.83
C LYS A 402 15.59 -4.02 -9.39
N SER A 403 16.17 -3.84 -8.21
CA SER A 403 16.44 -2.52 -7.66
C SER A 403 17.68 -1.85 -8.26
N GLU A 404 17.49 -0.71 -8.91
CA GLU A 404 18.59 0.12 -9.42
C GLU A 404 19.36 0.84 -8.31
N ALA A 405 18.69 1.17 -7.21
CA ALA A 405 19.34 1.73 -6.03
C ALA A 405 20.27 0.68 -5.39
N TRP A 406 19.81 -0.57 -5.26
CA TRP A 406 20.63 -1.67 -4.77
C TRP A 406 21.85 -1.95 -5.65
N LYS A 407 21.70 -1.97 -6.98
CA LYS A 407 22.83 -2.23 -7.92
C LYS A 407 24.01 -1.25 -7.76
N LYS A 408 23.77 -0.08 -7.16
CA LYS A 408 24.79 0.97 -6.94
C LYS A 408 25.36 0.95 -5.52
N SER A 409 24.90 0.04 -4.66
CA SER A 409 25.29 -0.01 -3.27
C SER A 409 26.60 -0.75 -3.02
N ARG A 410 27.11 -0.63 -1.78
CA ARG A 410 28.25 -1.38 -1.26
C ARG A 410 27.81 -2.38 -0.19
N PRO A 411 28.47 -3.55 -0.08
CA PRO A 411 28.17 -4.51 0.96
C PRO A 411 28.24 -3.90 2.36
N GLY A 412 27.24 -4.21 3.20
CA GLY A 412 27.14 -3.77 4.59
C GLY A 412 26.63 -2.35 4.80
N GLU A 413 26.43 -1.54 3.76
CA GLU A 413 25.82 -0.22 3.91
C GLU A 413 24.28 -0.33 3.99
N VAL A 414 23.65 0.61 4.71
CA VAL A 414 22.19 0.76 4.69
C VAL A 414 21.80 1.47 3.41
N VAL A 415 21.07 0.77 2.55
CA VAL A 415 20.61 1.25 1.25
C VAL A 415 19.17 1.76 1.40
N LEU A 416 18.94 2.99 0.96
CA LEU A 416 17.60 3.58 0.87
C LEU A 416 16.94 3.09 -0.43
N LEU A 417 15.75 2.54 -0.31
CA LEU A 417 15.02 1.84 -1.37
C LEU A 417 13.60 2.38 -1.48
N ASP A 418 12.90 2.04 -2.57
CA ASP A 418 11.47 2.35 -2.71
C ASP A 418 10.79 1.32 -3.63
N GLU A 419 11.09 0.04 -3.41
CA GLU A 419 10.67 -1.04 -4.32
C GLU A 419 9.31 -1.61 -3.90
N PRO A 420 8.34 -1.79 -4.81
CA PRO A 420 7.08 -2.44 -4.48
C PRO A 420 7.30 -3.92 -4.18
N ILE A 421 6.69 -4.41 -3.09
CA ILE A 421 6.73 -5.81 -2.67
C ILE A 421 5.28 -6.31 -2.53
N GLU A 422 4.96 -7.38 -3.25
CA GLU A 422 3.68 -8.09 -3.12
C GLU A 422 3.69 -8.95 -1.85
N ALA A 423 2.52 -9.13 -1.23
CA ALA A 423 2.34 -10.13 -0.18
C ALA A 423 2.64 -11.53 -0.73
N GLY A 424 3.35 -12.33 0.08
CA GLY A 424 3.84 -13.64 -0.32
C GLY A 424 5.13 -13.62 -1.11
N ALA A 425 5.67 -12.45 -1.47
CA ALA A 425 7.00 -12.37 -2.08
C ALA A 425 8.07 -12.80 -1.09
N GLN A 426 9.03 -13.62 -1.55
CA GLN A 426 10.22 -13.93 -0.76
C GLN A 426 11.12 -12.69 -0.70
N ILE A 427 11.41 -12.22 0.51
CA ILE A 427 12.16 -10.99 0.77
C ILE A 427 13.59 -11.25 1.26
N ALA A 428 13.85 -12.42 1.86
CA ALA A 428 15.18 -12.85 2.27
C ALA A 428 15.19 -14.34 2.67
N HIS A 429 16.29 -14.81 3.24
CA HIS A 429 16.36 -16.07 4.00
C HIS A 429 16.79 -15.84 5.45
N VAL A 430 16.44 -16.77 6.34
CA VAL A 430 16.84 -16.75 7.75
C VAL A 430 18.35 -17.00 7.88
N SER A 431 19.02 -16.21 8.74
CA SER A 431 20.41 -16.44 9.12
C SER A 431 20.56 -16.77 10.60
N THR A 432 21.81 -16.78 11.05
CA THR A 432 22.18 -17.05 12.43
C THR A 432 22.59 -15.79 13.15
N VAL A 433 22.16 -15.66 14.41
CA VAL A 433 22.55 -14.58 15.32
C VAL A 433 22.71 -15.11 16.74
N GLY A 434 23.58 -14.47 17.50
CA GLY A 434 23.88 -14.72 18.89
C GLY A 434 25.39 -14.88 19.11
N PRO A 435 25.91 -14.46 20.27
CA PRO A 435 27.32 -14.64 20.60
C PRO A 435 27.64 -16.11 20.90
N ALA A 436 28.80 -16.58 20.46
CA ALA A 436 29.38 -17.88 20.82
C ALA A 436 28.37 -19.05 20.76
N GLU A 437 28.14 -19.77 21.87
CA GLU A 437 27.24 -20.92 21.96
C GLU A 437 25.75 -20.58 21.74
N TYR A 438 25.38 -19.30 21.82
CA TYR A 438 24.03 -18.80 21.57
C TYR A 438 23.78 -18.43 20.11
N ASN A 439 24.76 -18.66 19.22
CA ASN A 439 24.57 -18.48 17.79
C ASN A 439 23.56 -19.51 17.25
N LYS A 440 22.33 -19.06 16.97
CA LYS A 440 21.22 -19.90 16.52
C LYS A 440 20.57 -19.32 15.28
N ALA A 441 19.95 -20.18 14.48
CA ALA A 441 19.14 -19.77 13.33
C ALA A 441 17.80 -19.23 13.83
N GLN A 442 17.59 -17.93 13.64
CA GLN A 442 16.39 -17.23 14.11
C GLN A 442 16.18 -15.95 13.31
N LEU A 443 14.93 -15.57 13.16
CA LEU A 443 14.51 -14.34 12.49
C LEU A 443 13.97 -13.37 13.54
N HIS A 444 14.56 -12.20 13.64
CA HIS A 444 13.96 -11.13 14.45
C HIS A 444 12.94 -10.38 13.59
N VAL A 445 11.72 -10.22 14.10
CA VAL A 445 10.60 -9.56 13.43
C VAL A 445 10.06 -8.46 14.33
N GLU A 446 9.91 -7.24 13.82
CA GLU A 446 9.20 -6.15 14.52
C GLU A 446 8.13 -5.55 13.65
N PHE A 447 6.98 -5.23 14.25
CA PHE A 447 5.96 -4.39 13.63
C PHE A 447 5.82 -3.11 14.46
N PHE A 448 5.95 -1.95 13.82
CA PHE A 448 5.89 -0.66 14.50
C PHE A 448 5.28 0.45 13.64
N SER A 449 4.83 1.54 14.27
CA SER A 449 4.20 2.67 13.58
C SER A 449 4.50 4.00 14.28
N THR A 450 4.35 5.10 13.53
CA THR A 450 4.52 6.47 14.04
C THR A 450 3.31 6.98 14.82
N SER A 451 2.17 6.31 14.70
CA SER A 451 0.93 6.59 15.44
C SER A 451 0.32 5.28 15.95
N GLU A 452 -0.45 5.34 17.03
CA GLU A 452 -1.21 4.18 17.50
C GLU A 452 -2.33 3.84 16.48
N LEU A 453 -2.35 2.60 16.00
CA LEU A 453 -3.15 2.15 14.86
C LEU A 453 -4.58 1.72 15.17
N PHE A 454 -4.85 1.22 16.38
CA PHE A 454 -6.05 0.44 16.67
C PHE A 454 -6.91 0.98 17.81
N HIS A 455 -6.59 2.15 18.37
CA HIS A 455 -7.35 2.77 19.45
C HIS A 455 -8.77 3.16 19.03
N ASP A 456 -8.95 3.55 17.76
CA ASP A 456 -10.24 3.92 17.19
C ASP A 456 -11.03 2.73 16.62
N VAL A 457 -10.44 1.52 16.60
CA VAL A 457 -11.13 0.34 16.08
C VAL A 457 -12.09 -0.19 17.16
N PRO A 458 -13.41 -0.25 16.90
CA PRO A 458 -14.37 -0.72 17.89
C PRO A 458 -14.06 -2.16 18.35
N GLY A 459 -14.00 -2.38 19.67
CA GLY A 459 -13.69 -3.68 20.25
C GLY A 459 -12.23 -4.12 20.11
N SER A 460 -11.33 -3.20 19.77
CA SER A 460 -9.89 -3.44 19.73
C SER A 460 -9.36 -3.99 21.06
N PRO A 461 -8.60 -5.10 21.06
CA PRO A 461 -7.99 -5.65 22.27
C PRO A 461 -6.70 -4.93 22.67
N TRP A 462 -6.21 -4.02 21.84
CA TRP A 462 -4.90 -3.40 21.98
C TRP A 462 -4.88 -2.35 23.09
N THR A 463 -3.90 -2.44 23.99
CA THR A 463 -3.73 -1.51 25.10
C THR A 463 -2.36 -0.83 25.02
N ALA A 464 -2.37 0.49 24.90
CA ALA A 464 -1.14 1.29 24.83
C ALA A 464 -0.49 1.49 26.21
N ILE A 465 0.84 1.40 26.24
CA ILE A 465 1.71 1.70 27.37
C ILE A 465 2.77 2.69 26.90
N ASP A 466 2.86 3.83 27.57
CA ASP A 466 3.93 4.81 27.36
C ASP A 466 5.17 4.38 28.15
N GLY A 467 6.24 4.03 27.42
CA GLY A 467 7.53 3.61 27.95
C GLY A 467 8.65 4.61 27.68
N THR A 468 8.32 5.85 27.28
CA THR A 468 9.32 6.85 26.85
C THR A 468 10.19 7.36 28.00
N ALA A 469 9.68 7.35 29.24
CA ALA A 469 10.37 7.88 30.42
C ALA A 469 11.68 7.12 30.74
N GLY A 470 11.71 5.80 30.55
CA GLY A 470 12.87 4.96 30.83
C GLY A 470 13.98 4.99 29.77
N GLY A 471 13.79 5.73 28.68
CA GLY A 471 14.72 5.77 27.56
C GLY A 471 14.84 4.39 26.90
N ARG A 472 16.06 3.83 26.81
CA ARG A 472 16.31 2.48 26.23
C ARG A 472 15.84 1.33 27.12
N PHE A 473 15.51 1.60 28.38
CA PHE A 473 15.15 0.59 29.36
C PHE A 473 13.69 0.72 29.78
N CYS A 474 13.05 -0.43 29.99
CA CYS A 474 11.72 -0.52 30.56
C CYS A 474 11.77 -0.19 32.06
N ASP A 475 11.22 0.96 32.44
CA ASP A 475 10.95 1.34 33.82
C ASP A 475 9.47 1.18 34.22
N VAL A 476 8.64 0.68 33.29
CA VAL A 476 7.21 0.49 33.49
C VAL A 476 6.95 -0.64 34.48
N THR A 477 6.40 -0.29 35.64
CA THR A 477 6.09 -1.24 36.72
C THR A 477 5.09 -2.32 36.31
N GLN A 478 4.12 -1.98 35.45
CA GLN A 478 3.13 -2.93 34.91
C GLN A 478 3.78 -4.11 34.15
N ILE A 479 4.95 -3.88 33.56
CA ILE A 479 5.74 -4.91 32.87
C ILE A 479 6.74 -5.54 33.82
N ASN A 480 7.49 -4.71 34.54
CA ASN A 480 8.58 -5.19 35.40
C ASN A 480 8.08 -6.05 36.57
N ASP A 481 7.00 -5.64 37.26
CA ASP A 481 6.56 -6.29 38.50
C ASP A 481 6.03 -7.72 38.30
N VAL A 482 5.65 -8.09 37.07
CA VAL A 482 5.15 -9.45 36.77
C VAL A 482 6.25 -10.39 36.26
N ILE A 483 7.38 -9.84 35.79
CA ILE A 483 8.52 -10.62 35.28
C ILE A 483 9.61 -10.76 36.36
N ASP A 484 9.94 -9.68 37.06
CA ASP A 484 10.93 -9.66 38.15
C ASP A 484 10.31 -10.35 39.39
N THR A 485 10.59 -11.64 39.54
CA THR A 485 10.00 -12.50 40.56
C THR A 485 10.74 -12.42 41.89
N ASP A 486 12.05 -12.21 41.86
CA ASP A 486 12.88 -12.10 43.06
C ASP A 486 12.99 -10.66 43.61
N LYS A 487 12.48 -9.68 42.86
CA LYS A 487 12.38 -8.25 43.21
C LYS A 487 13.74 -7.58 43.37
N ASP A 488 14.76 -8.05 42.66
CA ASP A 488 16.10 -7.47 42.70
C ASP A 488 16.24 -6.18 41.84
N GLY A 489 15.24 -5.94 40.98
CA GLY A 489 15.17 -4.78 40.08
C GLY A 489 16.00 -4.94 38.81
N THR A 490 16.33 -6.17 38.42
CA THR A 490 16.87 -6.59 37.13
C THR A 490 16.03 -7.74 36.59
N PHE A 491 16.30 -8.22 35.38
CA PHE A 491 15.71 -9.48 34.91
C PHE A 491 16.82 -10.50 34.82
N SER A 492 16.56 -11.75 35.18
CA SER A 492 17.43 -12.85 34.76
C SER A 492 16.91 -13.50 33.49
N ARG A 493 17.79 -14.15 32.71
CA ARG A 493 17.40 -14.99 31.57
C ARG A 493 16.37 -16.05 31.97
N GLN A 494 16.53 -16.63 33.15
CA GLN A 494 15.62 -17.66 33.66
C GLN A 494 14.22 -17.08 33.92
N GLU A 495 14.11 -15.88 34.48
CA GLU A 495 12.82 -15.20 34.70
C GLU A 495 12.13 -14.90 33.38
N LEU A 496 12.84 -14.31 32.42
CA LEU A 496 12.28 -14.03 31.09
C LEU A 496 11.79 -15.31 30.42
N GLN A 497 12.63 -16.35 30.35
CA GLN A 497 12.25 -17.63 29.74
C GLN A 497 11.07 -18.28 30.47
N SER A 498 11.06 -18.27 31.81
CA SER A 498 9.98 -18.89 32.59
C SER A 498 8.67 -18.14 32.44
N PHE A 499 8.70 -16.80 32.43
CA PHE A 499 7.52 -15.96 32.25
C PHE A 499 6.90 -16.16 30.87
N PHE A 500 7.71 -16.05 29.81
CA PHE A 500 7.22 -16.12 28.43
C PHE A 500 6.86 -17.54 28.00
N ALA A 501 7.52 -18.58 28.51
CA ALA A 501 7.08 -19.96 28.29
C ALA A 501 5.81 -20.32 29.10
N GLY A 502 5.46 -19.50 30.10
CA GLY A 502 4.33 -19.67 31.00
C GLY A 502 3.05 -18.97 30.53
N PRO A 503 1.96 -19.07 31.32
CA PRO A 503 0.68 -18.42 30.98
C PRO A 503 0.74 -16.89 31.04
N GLY A 504 1.75 -16.32 31.70
CA GLY A 504 1.95 -14.87 31.84
C GLY A 504 2.17 -14.17 30.49
N ALA A 505 2.80 -14.83 29.51
CA ALA A 505 3.05 -14.27 28.18
C ALA A 505 1.80 -13.67 27.52
N ALA A 506 0.64 -14.28 27.75
CA ALA A 506 -0.62 -13.84 27.17
C ALA A 506 -1.00 -12.40 27.56
N SER A 507 -0.53 -11.87 28.71
CA SER A 507 -0.84 -10.51 29.15
C SER A 507 -0.19 -9.42 28.28
N PHE A 508 0.89 -9.74 27.56
CA PHE A 508 1.61 -8.78 26.72
C PHE A 508 1.34 -8.91 25.22
N ARG A 509 0.63 -9.97 24.81
CA ARG A 509 0.35 -10.22 23.38
C ARG A 509 -0.40 -9.06 22.72
N TYR A 510 -1.29 -8.36 23.43
CA TYR A 510 -2.04 -7.22 22.89
C TYR A 510 -1.63 -5.88 23.50
N THR A 511 -0.41 -5.79 24.02
CA THR A 511 0.15 -4.51 24.46
C THR A 511 0.76 -3.78 23.26
N VAL A 512 0.59 -2.45 23.23
CA VAL A 512 1.29 -1.55 22.32
C VAL A 512 2.25 -0.71 23.15
N THR A 513 3.55 -0.77 22.89
CA THR A 513 4.55 -0.05 23.70
C THR A 513 5.13 1.12 22.92
N LEU A 514 5.04 2.33 23.48
CA LEU A 514 5.66 3.54 22.91
C LEU A 514 7.03 3.75 23.57
N HIS A 515 8.11 3.54 22.85
CA HIS A 515 9.47 3.76 23.35
C HIS A 515 10.45 3.99 22.20
N VAL A 516 11.70 4.33 22.54
CA VAL A 516 12.78 4.43 21.55
C VAL A 516 13.11 3.04 20.98
N SER A 517 13.27 2.96 19.67
CA SER A 517 13.70 1.74 18.98
C SER A 517 15.12 1.33 19.38
N GLU A 518 15.35 0.03 19.47
CA GLU A 518 16.68 -0.55 19.72
C GLU A 518 17.66 -0.35 18.55
N TRP A 519 17.16 0.11 17.39
CA TRP A 519 17.96 0.21 16.17
C TRP A 519 18.55 1.59 15.88
N THR A 520 18.33 2.56 16.79
CA THR A 520 18.84 3.93 16.67
C THR A 520 20.24 4.10 17.25
N PHE A 521 20.97 5.07 16.70
CA PHE A 521 22.25 5.53 17.25
C PHE A 521 22.06 6.37 18.50
N GLU A 522 21.04 7.24 18.51
CA GLU A 522 20.72 8.11 19.64
C GLU A 522 19.40 7.66 20.31
N PRO A 523 19.29 7.77 21.65
CA PRO A 523 20.31 8.27 22.58
C PRO A 523 21.52 7.31 22.70
N SER A 524 22.71 7.83 22.96
CA SER A 524 23.96 7.07 23.13
C SER A 524 23.77 5.75 23.90
N TRP A 525 24.06 4.63 23.24
CA TRP A 525 24.02 3.31 23.85
C TRP A 525 25.00 3.19 25.01
N ALA A 526 26.24 3.66 24.84
CA ALA A 526 27.27 3.58 25.88
C ALA A 526 26.85 4.33 27.14
N ASP A 527 26.24 5.50 27.01
CA ASP A 527 25.76 6.27 28.17
C ASP A 527 24.53 5.63 28.80
N SER A 528 23.60 5.14 27.97
CA SER A 528 22.39 4.45 28.44
C SER A 528 22.73 3.20 29.25
N LEU A 529 23.69 2.39 28.79
CA LEU A 529 24.11 1.17 29.50
C LEU A 529 24.82 1.46 30.83
N ARG A 530 25.36 2.67 31.07
CA ARG A 530 26.06 3.00 32.34
C ARG A 530 25.13 3.35 33.50
N VAL A 531 23.86 3.61 33.22
CA VAL A 531 22.87 4.08 34.20
C VAL A 531 22.20 2.94 34.99
N PRO A 532 21.62 1.90 34.36
CA PRO A 532 20.80 0.92 35.06
C PRO A 532 21.62 -0.04 35.93
N LYS A 533 20.96 -0.66 36.92
CA LYS A 533 21.59 -1.65 37.82
C LYS A 533 22.15 -2.84 37.06
N ASP A 534 21.47 -3.22 35.98
CA ASP A 534 21.70 -4.34 35.08
C ASP A 534 23.17 -4.38 34.61
N PHE A 535 23.79 -3.22 34.37
CA PHE A 535 25.15 -3.07 33.86
C PHE A 535 26.12 -2.40 34.83
N LYS A 536 25.68 -2.02 36.05
CA LYS A 536 26.46 -1.23 37.01
C LYS A 536 27.78 -1.90 37.45
N LYS A 537 27.87 -3.24 37.32
CA LYS A 537 29.07 -4.02 37.66
C LYS A 537 30.11 -4.05 36.53
N MET A 538 29.76 -3.67 35.31
CA MET A 538 30.68 -3.63 34.17
C MET A 538 31.53 -2.36 34.21
N LYS A 539 32.80 -2.47 33.81
CA LYS A 539 33.65 -1.29 33.68
C LYS A 539 33.21 -0.50 32.44
N PRO A 540 33.36 0.84 32.42
CA PRO A 540 33.02 1.64 31.25
C PRO A 540 33.66 1.16 29.94
N ALA A 541 34.92 0.70 29.99
CA ALA A 541 35.61 0.15 28.82
C ALA A 541 35.00 -1.18 28.32
N ASP A 542 34.48 -2.02 29.23
CA ASP A 542 33.81 -3.27 28.86
C ASP A 542 32.44 -2.97 28.23
N ILE A 543 31.75 -1.92 28.72
CA ILE A 543 30.52 -1.40 28.10
C ILE A 543 30.82 -0.87 26.70
N ASP A 544 31.87 -0.05 26.52
CA ASP A 544 32.24 0.48 25.21
C ASP A 544 32.58 -0.63 24.21
N ALA A 545 33.31 -1.65 24.64
CA ALA A 545 33.60 -2.82 23.81
C ALA A 545 32.32 -3.58 23.43
N LEU A 546 31.41 -3.80 24.37
CA LEU A 546 30.12 -4.45 24.13
C LEU A 546 29.27 -3.65 23.12
N VAL A 547 29.19 -2.33 23.27
CA VAL A 547 28.48 -1.45 22.32
C VAL A 547 29.10 -1.53 20.92
N ALA A 548 30.43 -1.47 20.82
CA ALA A 548 31.14 -1.50 19.55
C ALA A 548 31.00 -2.85 18.82
N GLU A 549 31.06 -3.96 19.56
CA GLU A 549 31.09 -5.31 18.98
C GLU A 549 29.68 -5.88 18.71
N GLN A 550 28.72 -5.59 19.60
CA GLN A 550 27.43 -6.28 19.60
C GLN A 550 26.24 -5.37 19.22
N ILE A 551 26.31 -4.05 19.45
CA ILE A 551 25.19 -3.13 19.14
C ILE A 551 25.41 -2.42 17.82
N THR A 552 26.52 -1.69 17.75
CA THR A 552 26.83 -0.77 16.65
C THR A 552 26.70 -1.43 15.28
N PRO A 553 27.11 -2.70 15.08
CA PRO A 553 26.94 -3.38 13.79
C PRO A 553 25.47 -3.61 13.38
N GLY A 554 24.55 -3.67 14.35
CA GLY A 554 23.12 -3.86 14.15
C GLY A 554 22.36 -2.56 13.86
N LEU A 555 22.88 -1.41 14.31
CA LEU A 555 22.22 -0.11 14.14
C LEU A 555 22.05 0.25 12.66
N TRP A 556 20.89 0.79 12.32
CA TRP A 556 20.55 1.18 10.95
C TRP A 556 19.72 2.46 10.86
N TRP A 557 19.07 2.84 11.95
CA TRP A 557 18.15 3.98 11.97
C TRP A 557 18.91 5.27 12.24
N ASP A 558 19.50 5.84 11.19
CA ASP A 558 20.14 7.16 11.19
C ASP A 558 19.19 8.26 10.65
N ALA A 559 19.63 9.52 10.66
CA ALA A 559 18.85 10.64 10.17
C ALA A 559 18.47 10.53 8.68
N ARG A 560 19.27 9.83 7.86
CA ARG A 560 18.97 9.62 6.43
C ARG A 560 17.81 8.65 6.28
N VAL A 561 17.84 7.54 7.01
CA VAL A 561 16.75 6.55 7.04
C VAL A 561 15.49 7.19 7.62
N ALA A 562 15.61 7.92 8.73
CA ALA A 562 14.50 8.63 9.34
C ALA A 562 13.80 9.57 8.34
N THR A 563 14.59 10.41 7.64
CA THR A 563 14.07 11.32 6.62
C THR A 563 13.42 10.57 5.44
N HIS A 564 14.08 9.55 4.92
CA HIS A 564 13.60 8.78 3.76
C HIS A 564 12.32 7.99 4.05
N CYS A 565 12.28 7.32 5.21
CA CYS A 565 11.15 6.49 5.63
C CYS A 565 10.04 7.28 6.32
N ARG A 566 10.27 8.56 6.65
CA ARG A 566 9.39 9.39 7.52
C ARG A 566 9.22 8.80 8.91
N LEU A 567 10.32 8.27 9.42
CA LEU A 567 10.41 7.79 10.78
C LEU A 567 10.95 8.91 11.68
N PRO A 568 10.55 8.96 12.97
CA PRO A 568 11.05 9.98 13.89
C PRO A 568 12.55 9.79 14.11
N VAL A 569 13.29 10.90 14.15
CA VAL A 569 14.77 10.90 14.27
C VAL A 569 15.22 10.44 15.66
N ASP A 570 14.40 10.65 16.67
CA ASP A 570 14.63 10.18 18.04
C ASP A 570 14.32 8.68 18.23
N GLY A 571 13.74 8.03 17.20
CA GLY A 571 13.40 6.61 17.21
C GLY A 571 12.19 6.23 18.04
N VAL A 572 11.41 7.18 18.56
CA VAL A 572 10.26 6.88 19.43
C VAL A 572 9.05 6.49 18.58
N VAL A 573 8.64 5.22 18.66
CA VAL A 573 7.52 4.66 17.88
C VAL A 573 6.67 3.69 18.69
N TYR A 574 5.48 3.40 18.21
CA TYR A 574 4.59 2.38 18.77
C TYR A 574 4.99 1.01 18.25
N HIS A 575 5.33 0.09 19.16
CA HIS A 575 5.68 -1.30 18.84
C HIS A 575 4.53 -2.25 19.18
N TYR A 576 4.36 -3.27 18.35
CA TYR A 576 3.31 -4.29 18.46
C TYR A 576 3.93 -5.67 18.49
N ASN A 577 3.35 -6.59 19.26
CA ASN A 577 3.69 -8.01 19.11
C ASN A 577 3.35 -8.48 17.68
N PRO A 578 4.33 -8.87 16.84
CA PRO A 578 4.07 -9.16 15.43
C PRO A 578 3.18 -10.39 15.22
N VAL A 579 3.25 -11.38 16.13
CA VAL A 579 2.43 -12.59 16.04
C VAL A 579 0.97 -12.27 16.32
N SER A 580 0.69 -11.48 17.36
CA SER A 580 -0.66 -10.97 17.64
C SER A 580 -1.19 -10.10 16.53
N PHE A 581 -0.36 -9.19 16.00
CA PHE A 581 -0.76 -8.31 14.91
C PHE A 581 -1.20 -9.11 13.70
N LEU A 582 -0.38 -10.08 13.27
CA LEU A 582 -0.70 -10.96 12.15
C LEU A 582 -1.99 -11.75 12.40
N GLY A 583 -2.12 -12.36 13.59
CA GLY A 583 -3.29 -13.16 13.94
C GLY A 583 -4.57 -12.33 13.97
N TRP A 584 -4.55 -11.20 14.67
CA TRP A 584 -5.71 -10.33 14.86
C TRP A 584 -6.12 -9.63 13.56
N PHE A 585 -5.18 -9.04 12.83
CA PHE A 585 -5.50 -8.35 11.58
C PHE A 585 -6.15 -9.31 10.57
N ASN A 586 -5.61 -10.52 10.40
CA ASN A 586 -6.21 -11.52 9.51
C ASN A 586 -7.56 -12.04 10.03
N GLN A 587 -7.73 -12.20 11.35
CA GLN A 587 -9.01 -12.58 11.94
C GLN A 587 -10.10 -11.53 11.63
N GLN A 588 -9.78 -10.23 11.71
CA GLN A 588 -10.72 -9.17 11.34
C GLN A 588 -11.19 -9.29 9.89
N LEU A 589 -10.29 -9.64 8.96
CA LEU A 589 -10.64 -9.87 7.56
C LEU A 589 -11.53 -11.10 7.37
N LEU A 590 -11.25 -12.19 8.08
CA LEU A 590 -12.07 -13.41 8.03
C LEU A 590 -13.46 -13.20 8.61
N ASP A 591 -13.56 -12.52 9.76
CA ASP A 591 -14.84 -12.25 10.43
C ASP A 591 -15.74 -11.33 9.61
N ALA A 592 -15.16 -10.30 9.00
CA ALA A 592 -15.87 -9.41 8.11
C ALA A 592 -16.35 -10.14 6.83
N ALA A 593 -15.50 -11.00 6.24
CA ALA A 593 -15.89 -11.82 5.11
C ALA A 593 -17.04 -12.79 5.46
N ALA A 594 -16.97 -13.43 6.63
CA ALA A 594 -18.02 -14.32 7.12
C ALA A 594 -19.33 -13.58 7.40
N SER A 595 -19.26 -12.37 7.98
CA SER A 595 -20.41 -11.54 8.31
C SER A 595 -21.12 -10.98 7.07
N ALA A 596 -20.38 -10.65 6.01
CA ALA A 596 -20.96 -10.19 4.76
C ALA A 596 -21.74 -11.29 4.03
N GLY A 597 -21.37 -12.56 4.23
CA GLY A 597 -21.97 -13.70 3.53
C GLY A 597 -21.73 -13.67 2.02
N PRO A 598 -22.25 -14.66 1.28
CA PRO A 598 -22.28 -14.58 -0.18
C PRO A 598 -23.22 -13.45 -0.61
N ALA A 599 -22.71 -12.48 -1.36
CA ALA A 599 -23.54 -11.44 -1.96
C ALA A 599 -24.42 -12.05 -3.07
N THR A 600 -25.53 -12.68 -2.70
CA THR A 600 -26.53 -13.13 -3.67
C THR A 600 -27.41 -11.96 -4.06
N ILE A 601 -27.21 -11.44 -5.27
CA ILE A 601 -28.08 -10.42 -5.85
C ILE A 601 -29.17 -11.14 -6.64
N ASP A 602 -30.43 -10.95 -6.26
CA ASP A 602 -31.56 -11.46 -7.04
C ASP A 602 -31.69 -10.65 -8.34
N VAL A 603 -31.50 -11.33 -9.47
CA VAL A 603 -31.60 -10.72 -10.80
C VAL A 603 -33.02 -10.20 -11.09
N ASN A 604 -34.04 -10.73 -10.41
CA ASN A 604 -35.43 -10.30 -10.58
C ASN A 604 -35.69 -8.92 -9.98
N ASP A 605 -34.87 -8.47 -9.02
CA ASP A 605 -34.93 -7.13 -8.45
C ASP A 605 -34.30 -6.07 -9.37
N ALA A 606 -33.68 -6.50 -10.48
CA ALA A 606 -32.94 -5.59 -11.34
C ALA A 606 -33.85 -4.66 -12.16
N GLN A 607 -33.64 -3.37 -11.95
CA GLN A 607 -34.34 -2.27 -12.61
C GLN A 607 -33.45 -1.58 -13.66
N GLU A 608 -34.08 -0.78 -14.52
CA GLU A 608 -33.35 0.20 -15.34
C GLU A 608 -32.70 1.25 -14.42
N VAL A 609 -31.58 1.83 -14.87
CA VAL A 609 -30.91 2.90 -14.11
C VAL A 609 -31.89 4.06 -13.88
N PRO A 610 -32.09 4.52 -12.63
CA PRO A 610 -33.00 5.63 -12.33
C PRO A 610 -32.67 6.90 -13.14
N LYS A 611 -33.69 7.63 -13.62
CA LYS A 611 -33.50 8.82 -14.48
C LYS A 611 -32.66 9.96 -13.88
N GLY A 612 -32.49 10.00 -12.56
CA GLY A 612 -31.65 11.00 -11.86
C GLY A 612 -30.22 10.53 -11.62
N ILE A 613 -29.89 9.28 -11.98
CA ILE A 613 -28.55 8.71 -11.98
C ILE A 613 -28.10 8.73 -13.44
N THR A 614 -27.03 9.46 -13.70
CA THR A 614 -26.53 9.69 -15.04
C THR A 614 -25.32 8.79 -15.25
N ASP A 615 -25.26 8.01 -16.32
CA ASP A 615 -23.98 7.46 -16.79
C ASP A 615 -23.21 8.57 -17.52
N ASP A 616 -21.97 8.29 -17.94
CA ASP A 616 -21.26 9.26 -18.77
C ASP A 616 -22.00 9.48 -20.09
N LEU A 617 -22.75 8.51 -20.63
CA LEU A 617 -23.58 8.74 -21.82
C LEU A 617 -24.66 9.83 -21.60
N GLY A 618 -25.27 9.91 -20.43
CA GLY A 618 -26.33 10.86 -20.08
C GLY A 618 -25.84 12.26 -19.67
N ASP A 619 -24.56 12.44 -19.35
CA ASP A 619 -23.97 13.76 -19.08
C ASP A 619 -23.65 14.49 -20.40
N VAL A 620 -24.69 15.02 -21.03
CA VAL A 620 -24.62 15.66 -22.35
C VAL A 620 -23.88 17.00 -22.30
N ASP A 621 -23.87 17.69 -21.15
CA ASP A 621 -23.26 19.02 -21.00
C ASP A 621 -21.85 19.01 -20.40
N GLY A 622 -21.41 17.89 -19.82
CA GLY A 622 -20.08 17.72 -19.24
C GLY A 622 -19.83 18.61 -18.02
N SER A 623 -20.88 19.24 -17.47
CA SER A 623 -20.76 20.16 -16.34
C SER A 623 -20.53 19.41 -15.03
N SER A 624 -20.94 18.14 -14.95
CA SER A 624 -20.80 17.32 -13.74
C SER A 624 -19.36 16.91 -13.42
N MET A 625 -18.44 17.06 -14.39
CA MET A 625 -17.04 16.63 -14.28
C MET A 625 -16.06 17.77 -13.98
N ARG A 626 -16.59 19.00 -13.82
CA ARG A 626 -15.82 20.22 -13.53
C ARG A 626 -16.33 20.88 -12.25
N SER A 627 -15.43 21.48 -11.49
CA SER A 627 -15.75 22.13 -10.23
C SER A 627 -14.98 23.44 -10.06
N SER A 628 -15.43 24.29 -9.12
CA SER A 628 -14.65 25.48 -8.75
C SER A 628 -13.28 25.14 -8.15
N ALA A 629 -13.11 23.92 -7.61
CA ALA A 629 -11.84 23.42 -7.09
C ALA A 629 -10.77 23.27 -8.19
N ASP A 630 -11.17 23.08 -9.45
CA ASP A 630 -10.24 22.91 -10.57
C ASP A 630 -9.41 24.17 -10.84
N VAL A 631 -9.97 25.34 -10.51
CA VAL A 631 -9.40 26.67 -10.76
C VAL A 631 -9.06 27.44 -9.48
N SER A 632 -9.55 27.01 -8.32
CA SER A 632 -9.21 27.64 -7.04
C SER A 632 -7.77 27.30 -6.66
N GLU A 633 -7.03 28.28 -6.12
CA GLU A 633 -5.77 28.00 -5.45
C GLU A 633 -6.07 27.51 -4.04
N ASP A 634 -5.52 26.34 -3.71
CA ASP A 634 -5.45 25.90 -2.33
C ASP A 634 -4.36 26.71 -1.63
N PRO A 635 -4.70 27.56 -0.64
CA PRO A 635 -3.73 28.38 0.09
C PRO A 635 -2.64 27.55 0.76
N CYS A 636 -2.92 26.28 1.05
CA CYS A 636 -2.00 25.34 1.67
C CYS A 636 -0.85 24.95 0.72
N ASN A 637 -1.18 24.76 -0.56
CA ASN A 637 -0.23 24.30 -1.59
C ASN A 637 0.80 25.36 -2.01
N GLN A 638 0.58 26.65 -1.71
CA GLN A 638 1.55 27.71 -2.02
C GLN A 638 2.81 27.65 -1.15
N LYS A 639 2.72 27.04 0.05
CA LYS A 639 3.80 27.04 1.05
C LYS A 639 4.59 25.73 1.11
N LEU A 640 4.01 24.62 0.65
CA LEU A 640 4.67 23.31 0.65
C LEU A 640 5.90 23.33 -0.25
N THR A 641 7.10 23.08 0.25
CA THR A 641 8.35 22.88 -0.52
C THR A 641 8.32 21.57 -1.32
N LEU A 642 9.29 21.34 -2.22
CA LEU A 642 9.39 20.04 -2.92
C LEU A 642 9.57 18.91 -1.91
N SER A 643 10.35 19.17 -0.86
CA SER A 643 10.51 18.25 0.27
C SER A 643 9.14 17.94 0.88
N ASP A 644 8.32 18.94 1.17
CA ASP A 644 7.00 18.74 1.79
C ASP A 644 6.04 17.97 0.89
N MET A 645 6.11 18.19 -0.43
CA MET A 645 5.33 17.40 -1.39
C MET A 645 5.79 15.95 -1.44
N VAL A 646 7.10 15.69 -1.51
CA VAL A 646 7.70 14.34 -1.50
C VAL A 646 7.46 13.63 -0.16
N MET A 647 7.30 14.39 0.94
CA MET A 647 6.80 13.94 2.23
C MET A 647 5.31 13.55 2.23
N GLY A 648 4.60 13.66 1.10
CA GLY A 648 3.34 12.96 0.84
C GLY A 648 2.18 13.32 1.78
N PHE A 649 1.54 12.29 2.36
CA PHE A 649 0.36 12.42 3.23
C PHE A 649 0.69 13.00 4.62
N ASP A 650 1.97 13.07 4.99
CA ASP A 650 2.39 13.35 6.37
C ASP A 650 2.87 14.80 6.55
N ALA A 651 2.47 15.71 5.66
CA ALA A 651 2.64 17.14 5.87
C ALA A 651 1.48 17.62 6.79
N PRO A 652 1.72 17.83 8.10
CA PRO A 652 0.67 18.17 9.07
C PRO A 652 -0.01 19.52 8.80
N GLU A 653 0.49 20.29 7.84
CA GLU A 653 -0.03 21.62 7.52
C GLU A 653 -1.28 21.59 6.63
N CYS A 654 -1.66 20.44 6.04
CA CYS A 654 -2.75 20.35 5.05
C CYS A 654 -3.66 19.11 5.20
N GLY A 655 -4.11 18.78 6.42
CA GLY A 655 -5.33 17.98 6.61
C GLY A 655 -6.60 18.84 6.43
N PRO A 656 -7.80 18.25 6.28
CA PRO A 656 -9.03 19.03 6.38
C PRO A 656 -9.14 19.81 7.71
#